data_AF-A0A1R1PSB0-F1
#
_entry.id   AF-A0A1R1PSB0-F1
#
_cell.length_a   1.000
_cell.length_b   1.000
_cell.length_c   1.000
_cell.angle_alpha   90.00
_cell.angle_beta   90.00
_cell.angle_gamma   90.00
#
_symmetry.space_group_name_H-M   'P 1'
#
loop_
_entity.id
_entity.type
_entity.pdbx_description
1 polymer ?
#
loop_
_entity_poly.entity_id
_entity_poly.type
_entity_poly.pdbx_seq_one_letter_code
_entity_poly.pdbx_strand_id
1 'polypeptide(L)'
;MALVREALLNSLARQKRIKNSDYSSTGDEGDGTDSTGGGAVFVLSDFMEGLKIIEPSLKRGLEMEVQSLGLQPGANIEVEIQGEVGGLSAVRRALDKCIRWPLEHGDKLARLGAVQPNGILLYGPPGCSKTTLVREYAQRFGTLYMISGADIFSCYVGESERTIRSTFLKARLTKPSIIFVDELECIVSKRGSDTSQQDVVRDRILTTFLNELDGVSSTLKSKTKGASQVMLIGSTNRPDLIDEALLRPGRFDKLIYVGPPTDNERMEIAKKLLQQGGIEGLSDIEYQKIITATSGGCCTMADLHKLCTVIKMNEFKKQLKYSDGPENGKEGASNRMDIRTLDEILVNFQPSLSEQMVSFYEDQLKNLQQEEPTQNTTVGEKVEEKAVEEKKVESKQKSGFFETYFFDLHPPLAKMLFALVGKLAGYDGQFDFAKIGLKYDEFENVPFVAMRLLPAILGSLTVPGSYVALRGLGYGIDTALLGCGLVLFENGLVTQSRLILLDSTLVFFTVFATMSYILFINYRDTNAIASDFWMISTGVNMACALSSKWVGLFLFQMIGVYTIYELWEMVGDAGRSARNIMCQIFKRLVGFLGIPFALYFLFFAIHFKVLNKMDKPDPVLSAGFKSAYGHNVETQRQVFFGSMIRLRHTNSNKGYLHSHSHTWVNEKSSKQQQITLYPFPDGNNLWKIERPLGYNATAEGTNDDETLYPVRNGDKLRLLHVSTEKRLHSHNVPAPVSTGQGKYEVSGYGAHGFEGDSNDNFEVSILSNKVVPNKDDYEDEKNVVQAIHTQFTLIHSNLRCHLFSSRKRLPEYAFNQTETFCMSNCHMKHATWHIEYAHHDHLEKDVADIIGYPPHSTWKLFLDYNRQMLSTNQDLLGDHPFASRPPAWPVLRRGTAYWGGTGAVIYQLGNPVVWWLASLSIASVCFLFFSDLILSKREIYIFSLTKSSFSPSSVALITIGYFSHYLPFYLMDRELFLHHYFPALWFSILAIPIVAELASSSLRVSSTLRHSLYLIIFAAALSAFYTFAPITYALTFTKQQCASMKWLPTWDIDCNHAL
;
A
#
# COMPACT_ATOMS: atom_id res chain seq x y z
N MET A 1 12.01 4.88 -44.75
CA MET A 1 10.88 4.60 -45.67
C MET A 1 10.13 5.88 -46.04
N ALA A 2 9.40 6.54 -45.13
CA ALA A 2 8.66 7.77 -45.44
C ALA A 2 9.55 8.89 -46.03
N LEU A 3 10.72 9.14 -45.42
CA LEU A 3 11.67 10.14 -45.92
C LEU A 3 12.18 9.89 -47.33
N VAL A 4 12.45 8.63 -47.68
CA VAL A 4 12.90 8.27 -49.02
C VAL A 4 11.77 8.44 -50.04
N ARG A 5 10.53 8.15 -49.64
CA ARG A 5 9.34 8.36 -50.48
C ARG A 5 9.12 9.85 -50.78
N GLU A 6 9.29 10.73 -49.80
CA GLU A 6 9.11 12.16 -50.01
C GLU A 6 10.27 12.78 -50.79
N ALA A 7 11.50 12.34 -50.52
CA ALA A 7 12.65 12.73 -51.33
C ALA A 7 12.48 12.30 -52.80
N LEU A 8 11.81 11.16 -53.06
CA LEU A 8 11.48 10.71 -54.41
C LEU A 8 10.45 11.64 -55.06
N LEU A 9 9.40 12.01 -54.33
CA LEU A 9 8.38 12.95 -54.82
C LEU A 9 8.97 14.34 -55.12
N ASN A 10 9.85 14.83 -54.25
CA ASN A 10 10.57 16.10 -54.45
C ASN A 10 11.52 16.03 -55.65
N SER A 11 12.25 14.93 -55.82
CA SER A 11 13.10 14.68 -56.99
C SER A 11 12.28 14.67 -58.29
N LEU A 12 11.14 13.98 -58.31
CA LEU A 12 10.22 13.95 -59.47
C LEU A 12 9.61 15.33 -59.77
N ALA A 13 9.22 16.09 -58.74
CA ALA A 13 8.69 17.44 -58.90
C ALA A 13 9.75 18.40 -59.47
N ARG A 14 11.01 18.28 -59.02
CA ARG A 14 12.15 19.04 -59.55
C ARG A 14 12.44 18.69 -61.01
N GLN A 15 12.49 17.41 -61.37
CA GLN A 15 12.69 16.98 -62.76
C GLN A 15 11.55 17.43 -63.68
N LYS A 16 10.31 17.44 -63.19
CA LYS A 16 9.15 17.96 -63.94
C LYS A 16 9.24 19.48 -64.17
N ARG A 17 9.74 20.25 -63.20
CA ARG A 17 10.00 21.69 -63.39
C ARG A 17 11.11 21.95 -64.39
N ILE A 18 12.17 21.15 -64.40
CA ILE A 18 13.27 21.27 -65.37
C ILE A 18 12.77 20.97 -66.79
N LYS A 19 12.00 19.89 -67.00
CA LYS A 19 11.37 19.60 -68.30
C LYS A 19 10.41 20.71 -68.79
N ASN A 20 9.70 21.36 -67.88
CA ASN A 20 8.83 22.49 -68.25
C ASN A 20 9.61 23.79 -68.53
N SER A 21 10.80 23.97 -67.96
CA SER A 21 11.71 25.09 -68.22
C SER A 21 12.29 25.00 -69.63
N ASP A 22 12.76 23.82 -70.03
CA ASP A 22 13.39 23.58 -71.34
C ASP A 22 12.41 23.72 -72.52
N TYR A 23 11.10 23.54 -72.28
CA TYR A 23 10.06 23.70 -73.31
C TYR A 23 9.73 25.18 -73.65
N SER A 24 10.23 26.14 -72.85
CA SER A 24 9.99 27.58 -73.08
C SER A 24 11.08 28.28 -73.89
N SER A 25 12.17 27.57 -74.22
CA SER A 25 13.33 28.11 -74.93
C SER A 25 13.88 27.13 -75.95
N THR A 26 13.08 26.79 -76.98
CA THR A 26 13.46 26.44 -78.36
C THR A 26 12.26 25.82 -79.05
N GLY A 27 11.72 26.50 -80.07
CA GLY A 27 10.85 25.86 -81.05
C GLY A 27 11.72 25.31 -82.17
N ASP A 28 11.84 23.99 -82.26
CA ASP A 28 12.06 23.32 -83.54
C ASP A 28 11.65 21.84 -83.44
N GLU A 29 11.02 21.34 -84.51
CA GLU A 29 10.57 19.95 -84.66
C GLU A 29 11.74 19.02 -84.99
N GLY A 30 11.79 17.83 -84.39
CA GLY A 30 12.79 16.82 -84.74
C GLY A 30 12.70 15.51 -83.96
N ASP A 31 12.02 14.55 -84.59
CA ASP A 31 12.18 13.09 -84.60
C ASP A 31 12.36 12.28 -83.29
N GLY A 32 11.62 11.17 -83.22
CA GLY A 32 11.59 10.27 -82.07
C GLY A 32 12.76 9.30 -82.01
N THR A 33 13.20 8.98 -80.80
CA THR A 33 13.61 7.62 -80.42
C THR A 33 13.51 7.45 -78.91
N ASP A 34 12.94 6.31 -78.51
CA ASP A 34 12.84 5.84 -77.14
C ASP A 34 14.21 5.83 -76.42
N SER A 35 14.25 6.37 -75.20
CA SER A 35 15.16 5.89 -74.18
C SER A 35 14.39 5.61 -72.88
N THR A 36 14.21 4.33 -72.66
CA THR A 36 13.85 3.68 -71.41
C THR A 36 14.81 4.08 -70.28
N GLY A 37 14.28 4.29 -69.08
CA GLY A 37 15.05 4.10 -67.83
C GLY A 37 15.76 5.32 -67.23
N GLY A 38 15.12 6.47 -67.11
CA GLY A 38 15.61 7.55 -66.23
C GLY A 38 15.28 7.27 -64.76
N GLY A 39 16.17 6.59 -64.03
CA GLY A 39 16.04 6.44 -62.57
C GLY A 39 16.03 7.82 -61.87
N ALA A 40 15.16 8.01 -60.88
CA ALA A 40 15.09 9.26 -60.13
C ALA A 40 16.43 9.55 -59.44
N VAL A 41 17.06 10.68 -59.78
CA VAL A 41 18.34 11.11 -59.17
C VAL A 41 18.03 11.94 -57.94
N PHE A 42 18.37 11.41 -56.77
CA PHE A 42 18.20 12.11 -55.51
C PHE A 42 19.35 13.10 -55.29
N VAL A 43 19.03 14.33 -54.90
CA VAL A 43 20.01 15.31 -54.42
C VAL A 43 19.75 15.61 -52.94
N LEU A 44 20.78 16.00 -52.19
CA LEU A 44 20.69 16.28 -50.76
C LEU A 44 19.56 17.28 -50.43
N SER A 45 19.29 18.24 -51.31
CA SER A 45 18.17 19.18 -51.19
C SER A 45 16.81 18.49 -51.08
N ASP A 46 16.59 17.40 -51.83
CA ASP A 46 15.31 16.68 -51.87
C ASP A 46 15.02 16.00 -50.51
N PHE A 47 16.09 15.51 -49.86
CA PHE A 47 16.03 14.97 -48.50
C PHE A 47 15.88 16.06 -47.44
N MET A 48 16.56 17.20 -47.60
CA MET A 48 16.44 18.34 -46.67
C MET A 48 15.03 18.94 -46.69
N GLU A 49 14.38 19.00 -47.86
CA GLU A 49 12.97 19.41 -47.99
C GLU A 49 12.03 18.38 -47.37
N GLY A 50 12.28 17.08 -47.62
CA GLY A 50 11.50 15.99 -47.03
C GLY A 50 11.58 15.92 -45.50
N LEU A 51 12.74 16.27 -44.92
CA LEU A 51 12.94 16.35 -43.47
C LEU A 51 12.11 17.45 -42.80
N LYS A 52 11.71 18.51 -43.52
CA LYS A 52 10.81 19.54 -42.99
C LYS A 52 9.38 19.03 -42.81
N ILE A 53 8.98 18.04 -43.59
CA ILE A 53 7.59 17.54 -43.66
C ILE A 53 7.43 16.27 -42.81
N ILE A 54 8.47 15.43 -42.73
CA ILE A 54 8.36 14.09 -42.15
C ILE A 54 8.94 14.04 -40.76
N GLU A 55 8.07 13.79 -39.79
CA GLU A 55 8.49 13.48 -38.44
C GLU A 55 8.89 11.99 -38.29
N PRO A 56 10.02 11.71 -37.61
CA PRO A 56 10.42 10.34 -37.28
C PRO A 56 9.37 9.61 -36.44
N SER A 57 9.15 8.33 -36.72
CA SER A 57 8.16 7.50 -36.02
C SER A 57 8.35 7.43 -34.50
N LEU A 58 9.60 7.57 -34.02
CA LEU A 58 9.94 7.63 -32.58
C LEU A 58 9.38 8.86 -31.86
N LYS A 59 8.97 9.91 -32.59
CA LYS A 59 8.37 11.13 -32.05
C LYS A 59 6.84 11.06 -31.90
N ARG A 60 6.18 10.01 -32.43
CA ARG A 60 4.72 9.84 -32.31
C ARG A 60 4.37 9.02 -31.08
N GLY A 61 3.57 9.58 -30.17
CA GLY A 61 2.98 8.84 -29.04
C GLY A 61 3.03 9.53 -27.67
N LEU A 62 3.57 10.73 -27.57
CA LEU A 62 3.30 11.66 -26.46
C LEU A 62 3.12 13.04 -27.10
N GLU A 63 2.03 13.73 -26.80
CA GLU A 63 1.94 15.18 -27.01
C GLU A 63 2.99 15.83 -26.09
N MET A 64 4.21 15.95 -26.58
CA MET A 64 5.22 16.81 -26.00
C MET A 64 5.66 17.75 -27.11
N GLU A 65 5.48 19.05 -26.91
CA GLU A 65 5.95 20.09 -27.82
C GLU A 65 7.46 19.98 -28.03
N VAL A 66 7.86 19.28 -29.08
CA VAL A 66 9.23 19.34 -29.60
C VAL A 66 9.20 20.22 -30.85
N GLN A 67 9.27 21.54 -30.65
CA GLN A 67 9.63 22.43 -31.75
C GLN A 67 11.12 22.24 -32.06
N SER A 68 11.43 21.49 -33.11
CA SER A 68 12.78 21.48 -33.69
C SER A 68 12.89 22.62 -34.69
N LEU A 69 13.56 23.71 -34.33
CA LEU A 69 14.14 24.61 -35.31
C LEU A 69 15.39 23.93 -35.89
N GLY A 70 15.44 23.84 -37.22
CA GLY A 70 16.52 23.21 -37.94
C GLY A 70 17.83 23.95 -37.72
N LEU A 71 18.85 23.24 -37.22
CA LEU A 71 20.24 23.69 -37.28
C LEU A 71 20.97 22.87 -38.35
N GLN A 72 21.53 23.60 -39.30
CA GLN A 72 22.46 23.09 -40.30
C GLN A 72 23.76 22.65 -39.59
N PRO A 73 24.28 21.44 -39.86
CA PRO A 73 25.55 21.01 -39.29
C PRO A 73 26.70 21.66 -40.08
N GLY A 74 27.38 22.64 -39.49
CA GLY A 74 28.65 23.13 -40.02
C GLY A 74 28.90 24.65 -39.97
N ALA A 75 28.72 25.29 -38.82
CA ALA A 75 29.28 26.62 -38.60
C ALA A 75 29.94 26.68 -37.21
N ASN A 76 31.27 26.58 -37.19
CA ASN A 76 32.07 27.00 -36.04
C ASN A 76 31.94 28.53 -35.94
N ILE A 77 31.01 29.01 -35.11
CA ILE A 77 30.95 30.42 -34.74
C ILE A 77 30.90 30.47 -33.22
N GLU A 78 31.94 31.04 -32.63
CA GLU A 78 31.93 31.51 -31.25
C GLU A 78 30.89 32.63 -31.14
N VAL A 79 29.62 32.28 -31.03
CA VAL A 79 28.54 33.23 -30.75
C VAL A 79 28.33 33.23 -29.24
N GLU A 80 28.66 34.35 -28.62
CA GLU A 80 28.19 34.69 -27.28
C GLU A 80 26.66 34.54 -27.26
N ILE A 81 26.10 33.77 -26.33
CA ILE A 81 24.68 33.43 -26.29
C ILE A 81 23.86 34.71 -26.05
N GLN A 82 23.54 35.47 -27.10
CA GLN A 82 22.48 36.48 -27.04
C GLN A 82 21.15 35.71 -27.00
N GLY A 83 20.68 35.45 -25.79
CA GLY A 83 19.41 34.75 -25.57
C GLY A 83 18.19 35.64 -25.82
N GLU A 84 17.07 34.99 -26.17
CA GLU A 84 15.75 35.62 -26.33
C GLU A 84 15.27 36.26 -25.03
N VAL A 85 15.65 35.71 -23.88
CA VAL A 85 15.38 36.27 -22.55
C VAL A 85 16.47 37.31 -22.19
N GLY A 86 16.09 38.53 -21.81
CA GLY A 86 17.02 39.54 -21.27
C GLY A 86 17.41 39.25 -19.80
N GLY A 87 18.57 39.71 -19.33
CA GLY A 87 19.02 39.54 -17.94
C GLY A 87 19.51 38.14 -17.55
N LEU A 88 19.66 37.90 -16.23
CA LEU A 88 20.07 36.64 -15.57
C LEU A 88 21.49 36.17 -15.89
N SER A 89 22.44 37.10 -16.02
CA SER A 89 23.82 36.79 -16.46
C SER A 89 24.55 35.82 -15.52
N ALA A 90 24.30 35.91 -14.22
CA ALA A 90 24.88 35.00 -13.22
C ALA A 90 24.32 33.57 -13.34
N VAL A 91 23.02 33.43 -13.54
CA VAL A 91 22.34 32.13 -13.69
C VAL A 91 22.75 31.47 -15.00
N ARG A 92 22.81 32.22 -16.11
CA ARG A 92 23.31 31.72 -17.40
C ARG A 92 24.75 31.23 -17.32
N ARG A 93 25.63 32.00 -16.66
CA ARG A 93 27.02 31.58 -16.46
C ARG A 93 27.10 30.29 -15.63
N ALA A 94 26.23 30.10 -14.64
CA ALA A 94 26.17 28.86 -13.87
C ALA A 94 25.67 27.68 -14.72
N LEU A 95 24.64 27.90 -15.54
CA LEU A 95 24.10 26.88 -16.44
C LEU A 95 25.05 26.53 -17.59
N ASP A 96 25.81 27.47 -18.12
CA ASP A 96 26.86 27.21 -19.11
C ASP A 96 27.92 26.25 -18.55
N LYS A 97 28.33 26.46 -17.30
CA LYS A 97 29.29 25.57 -16.62
C LYS A 97 28.73 24.17 -16.40
N CYS A 98 27.43 24.07 -16.10
CA CYS A 98 26.81 22.81 -15.70
C CYS A 98 26.24 22.02 -16.89
N ILE A 99 25.79 22.68 -17.96
CA ILE A 99 25.11 22.08 -19.11
C ILE A 99 26.02 22.08 -20.34
N ARG A 100 26.50 23.26 -20.76
CA ARG A 100 27.27 23.41 -21.99
C ARG A 100 28.64 22.70 -21.90
N TRP A 101 29.39 22.91 -20.82
CA TRP A 101 30.73 22.31 -20.70
C TRP A 101 30.72 20.77 -20.68
N PRO A 102 29.80 20.08 -19.96
CA PRO A 102 29.73 18.62 -20.04
C PRO A 102 29.27 18.08 -21.39
N LEU A 103 28.35 18.78 -22.08
CA LEU A 103 27.83 18.36 -23.39
C LEU A 103 28.85 18.59 -24.53
N GLU A 104 29.56 19.72 -24.54
CA GLU A 104 30.55 20.06 -25.59
C GLU A 104 31.95 19.49 -25.31
N HIS A 105 32.35 19.34 -24.04
CA HIS A 105 33.72 19.02 -23.64
C HIS A 105 33.84 17.85 -22.65
N GLY A 106 32.84 16.96 -22.59
CA GLY A 106 32.77 15.84 -21.65
C GLY A 106 34.02 14.93 -21.65
N ASP A 107 34.64 14.69 -22.81
CA ASP A 107 35.86 13.86 -22.92
C ASP A 107 37.09 14.52 -22.27
N LYS A 108 37.19 15.86 -22.30
CA LYS A 108 38.27 16.61 -21.66
C LYS A 108 38.09 16.63 -20.14
N LEU A 109 36.86 16.82 -19.67
CA LEU A 109 36.49 16.79 -18.24
C LEU A 109 36.76 15.41 -17.61
N ALA A 110 36.43 14.33 -18.33
CA ALA A 110 36.66 12.96 -17.87
C ALA A 110 38.16 12.64 -17.70
N ARG A 111 39.03 13.16 -18.57
CA ARG A 111 40.50 13.00 -18.45
C ARG A 111 41.09 13.74 -17.25
N LEU A 112 40.48 14.86 -16.87
CA LEU A 112 40.90 15.68 -15.72
C LEU A 112 40.36 15.15 -14.39
N GLY A 113 39.54 14.09 -14.40
CA GLY A 113 38.90 13.56 -13.19
C GLY A 113 37.88 14.52 -12.57
N ALA A 114 37.42 15.53 -13.32
CA ALA A 114 36.45 16.50 -12.84
C ALA A 114 35.07 15.84 -12.71
N VAL A 115 34.48 15.94 -11.52
CA VAL A 115 33.14 15.40 -11.23
C VAL A 115 32.11 16.26 -11.96
N GLN A 116 31.36 15.65 -12.87
CA GLN A 116 30.24 16.30 -13.54
C GLN A 116 29.00 16.25 -12.63
N PRO A 117 28.18 17.31 -12.58
CA PRO A 117 26.93 17.29 -11.82
C PRO A 117 25.94 16.31 -12.47
N ASN A 118 25.32 15.43 -11.68
CA ASN A 118 24.36 14.45 -12.19
C ASN A 118 22.96 15.06 -12.43
N GLY A 119 22.62 16.09 -11.67
CA GLY A 119 21.34 16.78 -11.75
C GLY A 119 21.39 18.21 -11.22
N ILE A 120 20.60 19.08 -11.83
CA ILE A 120 20.49 20.50 -11.50
C ILE A 120 19.07 20.78 -11.00
N LEU A 121 18.92 21.43 -9.86
CA LEU A 121 17.63 21.87 -9.33
C LEU A 121 17.54 23.40 -9.38
N LEU A 122 16.60 23.91 -10.18
CA LEU A 122 16.26 25.32 -10.29
C LEU A 122 15.15 25.66 -9.30
N TYR A 123 15.40 26.56 -8.36
CA TYR A 123 14.37 26.99 -7.41
C TYR A 123 14.26 28.51 -7.35
N GLY A 124 13.07 29.00 -7.04
CA GLY A 124 12.81 30.43 -6.89
C GLY A 124 11.32 30.78 -7.06
N PRO A 125 10.96 32.06 -7.01
CA PRO A 125 9.57 32.50 -7.16
C PRO A 125 8.96 32.15 -8.53
N PRO A 126 7.63 31.95 -8.62
CA PRO A 126 6.95 31.74 -9.88
C PRO A 126 7.08 32.96 -10.80
N GLY A 127 7.08 32.75 -12.11
CA GLY A 127 7.15 33.85 -13.08
C GLY A 127 8.54 34.41 -13.37
N CYS A 128 9.63 33.79 -12.87
CA CYS A 128 11.03 34.15 -13.18
C CYS A 128 11.67 33.31 -14.30
N SER A 129 10.87 32.86 -15.28
CA SER A 129 11.35 32.21 -16.52
C SER A 129 12.19 30.92 -16.37
N LYS A 130 12.08 30.19 -15.25
CA LYS A 130 12.80 28.90 -15.02
C LYS A 130 12.61 27.88 -16.16
N THR A 131 11.35 27.65 -16.55
CA THR A 131 10.96 26.74 -17.63
C THR A 131 11.45 27.23 -19.00
N THR A 132 11.32 28.53 -19.27
CA THR A 132 11.78 29.14 -20.54
C THR A 132 13.29 29.06 -20.72
N LEU A 133 14.04 29.22 -19.62
CA LEU A 133 15.50 29.16 -19.61
C LEU A 133 15.98 27.76 -19.99
N VAL A 134 15.40 26.70 -19.41
CA VAL A 134 15.75 25.32 -19.78
C VAL A 134 15.37 25.00 -21.22
N ARG A 135 14.21 25.49 -21.69
CA ARG A 135 13.78 25.34 -23.09
C ARG A 135 14.78 25.97 -24.06
N GLU A 136 15.30 27.16 -23.75
CA GLU A 136 16.31 27.85 -24.56
C GLU A 136 17.61 27.02 -24.69
N TYR A 137 18.11 26.47 -23.58
CA TYR A 137 19.29 25.61 -23.61
C TYR A 137 19.04 24.29 -24.35
N ALA A 138 17.87 23.68 -24.15
CA ALA A 138 17.55 22.42 -24.82
C ALA A 138 17.42 22.59 -26.33
N GLN A 139 16.83 23.68 -26.81
CA GLN A 139 16.75 24.00 -28.25
C GLN A 139 18.13 24.07 -28.93
N ARG A 140 19.18 24.44 -28.19
CA ARG A 140 20.54 24.61 -28.74
C ARG A 140 21.44 23.39 -28.56
N PHE A 141 21.29 22.64 -27.47
CA PHE A 141 22.30 21.63 -27.06
C PHE A 141 21.82 20.16 -27.11
N GLY A 142 20.52 19.85 -27.28
CA GLY A 142 20.08 18.45 -27.32
C GLY A 142 18.58 18.21 -27.47
N THR A 143 18.15 16.95 -27.29
CA THR A 143 16.70 16.62 -27.30
C THR A 143 16.11 16.82 -25.91
N LEU A 144 15.03 17.60 -25.81
CA LEU A 144 14.30 17.85 -24.55
C LEU A 144 13.22 16.80 -24.31
N TYR A 145 13.22 16.21 -23.12
CA TYR A 145 12.10 15.45 -22.57
C TYR A 145 11.52 16.25 -21.41
N MET A 146 10.31 16.77 -21.57
CA MET A 146 9.63 17.55 -20.54
C MET A 146 8.62 16.67 -19.81
N ILE A 147 8.67 16.64 -18.49
CA ILE A 147 7.70 15.93 -17.66
C ILE A 147 7.10 16.95 -16.69
N SER A 148 5.81 17.26 -16.84
CA SER A 148 5.09 18.05 -15.85
C SER A 148 4.56 17.16 -14.73
N GLY A 149 4.52 17.65 -13.49
CA GLY A 149 3.90 16.94 -12.37
C GLY A 149 2.46 16.50 -12.65
N ALA A 150 1.71 17.28 -13.43
CA ALA A 150 0.34 16.94 -13.84
C ALA A 150 0.25 15.73 -14.79
N ASP A 151 1.26 15.50 -15.63
CA ASP A 151 1.25 14.44 -16.65
C ASP A 151 1.58 13.06 -16.07
N ILE A 152 2.20 13.03 -14.88
CA ILE A 152 2.61 11.78 -14.23
C ILE A 152 1.43 11.09 -13.56
N PHE A 153 0.46 11.83 -13.01
CA PHE A 153 -0.67 11.24 -12.29
C PHE A 153 -1.76 10.80 -13.26
N SER A 154 -1.83 9.49 -13.54
CA SER A 154 -2.94 8.90 -14.30
C SER A 154 -3.85 8.08 -13.38
N CYS A 155 -5.09 7.88 -13.83
CA CYS A 155 -6.08 7.05 -13.14
C CYS A 155 -5.77 5.54 -13.20
N TYR A 156 -4.76 5.12 -13.98
CA TYR A 156 -4.38 3.73 -14.16
C TYR A 156 -3.16 3.36 -13.30
N VAL A 157 -3.35 2.37 -12.41
CA VAL A 157 -2.30 1.91 -11.50
C VAL A 157 -1.08 1.39 -12.27
N GLY A 158 0.09 1.98 -12.02
CA GLY A 158 1.37 1.58 -12.62
C GLY A 158 1.72 2.24 -13.96
N GLU A 159 0.83 3.05 -14.53
CA GLU A 159 1.10 3.77 -15.78
C GLU A 159 2.08 4.93 -15.54
N SER A 160 1.95 5.66 -14.43
CA SER A 160 2.89 6.71 -13.99
C SER A 160 4.35 6.22 -13.94
N GLU A 161 4.57 5.04 -13.34
CA GLU A 161 5.90 4.42 -13.26
C GLU A 161 6.42 4.00 -14.65
N ARG A 162 5.53 3.47 -15.49
CA ARG A 162 5.86 3.07 -16.86
C ARG A 162 6.24 4.27 -17.71
N THR A 163 5.54 5.40 -17.57
CA THR A 163 5.85 6.66 -18.24
C THR A 163 7.23 7.14 -17.85
N ILE A 164 7.54 7.22 -16.55
CA ILE A 164 8.88 7.60 -16.05
C ILE A 164 9.95 6.67 -16.62
N ARG A 165 9.83 5.35 -16.44
CA ARG A 165 10.79 4.36 -16.96
C ARG A 165 10.97 4.48 -18.48
N SER A 166 9.88 4.68 -19.22
CA SER A 166 9.92 4.82 -20.68
C SER A 166 10.60 6.11 -21.13
N THR A 167 10.40 7.22 -20.42
CA THR A 167 11.02 8.51 -20.73
C THR A 167 12.53 8.48 -20.45
N PHE A 168 12.95 7.92 -19.30
CA PHE A 168 14.36 7.70 -19.00
C PHE A 168 15.03 6.75 -20.01
N LEU A 169 14.33 5.70 -20.44
CA LEU A 169 14.83 4.78 -21.46
C LEU A 169 14.98 5.48 -22.83
N LYS A 170 13.98 6.26 -23.27
CA LYS A 170 14.06 7.06 -24.51
C LYS A 170 15.20 8.06 -24.45
N ALA A 171 15.36 8.76 -23.33
CA ALA A 171 16.45 9.71 -23.12
C ALA A 171 17.84 9.05 -23.21
N ARG A 172 18.00 7.84 -22.66
CA ARG A 172 19.24 7.05 -22.77
C ARG A 172 19.55 6.60 -24.20
N LEU A 173 18.52 6.41 -25.03
CA LEU A 173 18.67 6.03 -26.44
C LEU A 173 18.99 7.23 -27.35
N THR A 174 18.55 8.45 -27.00
CA THR A 174 18.69 9.66 -27.82
C THR A 174 19.73 10.65 -27.25
N LYS A 175 20.92 10.17 -26.90
CA LYS A 175 22.01 11.01 -26.40
C LYS A 175 22.56 11.94 -27.52
N PRO A 176 22.86 13.23 -27.26
CA PRO A 176 22.69 13.96 -26.00
C PRO A 176 21.23 14.38 -25.73
N SER A 177 20.75 14.18 -24.50
CA SER A 177 19.39 14.51 -24.09
C SER A 177 19.32 15.20 -22.74
N ILE A 178 18.31 16.06 -22.58
CA ILE A 178 18.00 16.78 -21.34
C ILE A 178 16.62 16.33 -20.89
N ILE A 179 16.52 15.83 -19.66
CA ILE A 179 15.24 15.53 -19.00
C ILE A 179 14.92 16.70 -18.09
N PHE A 180 13.84 17.43 -18.39
CA PHE A 180 13.34 18.53 -17.59
C PHE A 180 12.07 18.12 -16.86
N VAL A 181 12.11 18.17 -15.52
CA VAL A 181 10.98 17.88 -14.66
C VAL A 181 10.49 19.19 -14.05
N ASP A 182 9.31 19.65 -14.48
CA ASP A 182 8.70 20.87 -13.96
C ASP A 182 7.78 20.55 -12.77
N GLU A 183 7.70 21.49 -11.82
CA GLU A 183 6.95 21.34 -10.56
C GLU A 183 7.32 20.05 -9.80
N LEU A 184 8.61 19.89 -9.49
CA LEU A 184 9.12 18.70 -8.80
C LEU A 184 8.42 18.45 -7.45
N GLU A 185 7.94 19.50 -6.79
CA GLU A 185 7.14 19.43 -5.56
C GLU A 185 5.81 18.67 -5.71
N CYS A 186 5.24 18.60 -6.91
CA CYS A 186 4.01 17.86 -7.18
C CYS A 186 4.25 16.35 -7.19
N ILE A 187 5.47 15.93 -7.52
CA ILE A 187 5.91 14.54 -7.60
C ILE A 187 6.50 14.09 -6.26
N VAL A 188 7.16 15.02 -5.55
CA VAL A 188 7.99 14.73 -4.37
C VAL A 188 7.69 15.73 -3.25
N SER A 189 6.78 15.35 -2.36
CA SER A 189 6.52 16.03 -1.09
C SER A 189 7.26 15.35 0.06
N LYS A 190 7.68 16.10 1.10
CA LYS A 190 8.21 15.56 2.35
C LYS A 190 7.33 14.44 2.89
N ARG A 191 7.96 13.33 3.30
CA ARG A 191 7.28 12.14 3.85
C ARG A 191 6.45 12.55 5.07
N GLY A 192 5.14 12.65 4.89
CA GLY A 192 4.17 12.93 5.94
C GLY A 192 3.75 11.66 6.68
N SER A 193 3.44 11.79 7.96
CA SER A 193 2.95 10.74 8.85
C SER A 193 1.46 10.43 8.68
N ASP A 194 0.89 10.63 7.49
CA ASP A 194 -0.53 10.42 7.20
C ASP A 194 -0.72 9.30 6.16
N THR A 195 -1.58 8.34 6.48
CA THR A 195 -1.70 7.08 5.74
C THR A 195 -2.81 7.17 4.68
N SER A 196 -2.65 8.04 3.68
CA SER A 196 -3.58 8.12 2.54
C SER A 196 -3.10 7.25 1.36
N GLN A 197 -4.01 6.71 0.55
CA GLN A 197 -3.63 5.90 -0.64
C GLN A 197 -2.88 6.72 -1.70
N GLN A 198 -3.13 8.04 -1.77
CA GLN A 198 -2.38 8.95 -2.64
C GLN A 198 -0.91 9.01 -2.25
N ASP A 199 -0.58 8.92 -0.97
CA ASP A 199 0.81 8.92 -0.51
C ASP A 199 1.51 7.60 -0.84
N VAL A 200 0.79 6.47 -0.87
CA VAL A 200 1.36 5.19 -1.35
C VAL A 200 1.71 5.24 -2.84
N VAL A 201 0.89 5.89 -3.67
CA VAL A 201 1.18 6.08 -5.10
C VAL A 201 2.34 7.06 -5.29
N ARG A 202 2.37 8.17 -4.55
CA ARG A 202 3.49 9.13 -4.54
C ARG A 202 4.79 8.48 -4.10
N ASP A 203 4.78 7.66 -3.04
CA ASP A 203 5.96 6.94 -2.56
C ASP A 203 6.49 5.93 -3.59
N ARG A 204 5.59 5.26 -4.33
CA ARG A 204 5.98 4.35 -5.43
C ARG A 204 6.56 5.10 -6.63
N ILE A 205 5.99 6.24 -6.98
CA ILE A 205 6.51 7.12 -8.03
C ILE A 205 7.88 7.68 -7.63
N LEU A 206 8.01 8.17 -6.40
CA LEU A 206 9.25 8.69 -5.83
C LEU A 206 10.34 7.61 -5.81
N THR A 207 10.05 6.42 -5.32
CA THR A 207 11.01 5.31 -5.33
C THR A 207 11.41 4.90 -6.74
N THR A 208 10.47 4.86 -7.69
CA THR A 208 10.78 4.58 -9.10
C THR A 208 11.64 5.67 -9.71
N PHE A 209 11.35 6.94 -9.43
CA PHE A 209 12.13 8.08 -9.90
C PHE A 209 13.54 8.06 -9.32
N LEU A 210 13.70 7.87 -8.00
CA LEU A 210 15.00 7.74 -7.33
C LEU A 210 15.84 6.59 -7.90
N ASN A 211 15.23 5.44 -8.18
CA ASN A 211 15.92 4.30 -8.79
C ASN A 211 16.40 4.62 -10.20
N GLU A 212 15.62 5.35 -11.00
CA GLU A 212 16.07 5.79 -12.34
C GLU A 212 17.17 6.86 -12.27
N LEU A 213 17.13 7.76 -11.28
CA LEU A 213 18.20 8.74 -11.02
C LEU A 213 19.51 8.07 -10.62
N ASP A 214 19.45 7.12 -9.68
CA ASP A 214 20.61 6.35 -9.25
C ASP A 214 21.15 5.47 -10.40
N GLY A 215 20.27 5.01 -11.30
CA GLY A 215 20.64 4.33 -12.55
C GLY A 215 21.39 5.22 -13.56
N VAL A 216 21.03 6.50 -13.66
CA VAL A 216 21.78 7.48 -14.49
C VAL A 216 23.14 7.78 -13.86
N SER A 217 23.21 7.96 -12.54
CA SER A 217 24.46 8.28 -11.82
C SER A 217 25.48 7.12 -11.79
N SER A 218 25.03 5.87 -11.71
CA SER A 218 25.89 4.68 -11.70
C SER A 218 26.53 4.41 -13.07
N THR A 219 25.84 4.79 -14.16
CA THR A 219 26.38 4.69 -15.52
C THR A 219 27.52 5.68 -15.77
N LEU A 220 27.59 6.79 -15.01
CA LEU A 220 28.67 7.79 -15.07
C LEU A 220 29.95 7.38 -14.33
N LYS A 221 29.90 6.41 -13.41
CA LYS A 221 31.07 5.95 -12.62
C LYS A 221 31.87 4.81 -13.28
N SER A 222 31.41 4.26 -14.40
CA SER A 222 32.16 3.25 -15.16
C SER A 222 33.33 3.91 -15.89
N LYS A 223 34.54 3.72 -15.38
CA LYS A 223 35.83 4.27 -15.89
C LYS A 223 36.23 3.82 -17.31
N THR A 224 35.36 3.13 -18.05
CA THR A 224 35.71 2.56 -19.35
C THR A 224 34.57 2.73 -20.35
N LYS A 225 34.81 3.59 -21.34
CA LYS A 225 34.03 3.87 -22.56
C LYS A 225 32.83 4.82 -22.43
N GLY A 226 33.03 6.04 -22.93
CA GLY A 226 32.08 6.76 -23.80
C GLY A 226 30.77 7.24 -23.19
N ALA A 227 30.81 8.46 -22.65
CA ALA A 227 29.74 9.47 -22.66
C ALA A 227 28.29 9.01 -22.35
N SER A 228 27.88 9.16 -21.08
CA SER A 228 26.45 9.21 -20.74
C SER A 228 25.97 10.66 -20.70
N GLN A 229 25.60 11.18 -21.87
CA GLN A 229 25.14 12.55 -22.10
C GLN A 229 23.63 12.73 -21.80
N VAL A 230 23.16 12.22 -20.65
CA VAL A 230 21.78 12.48 -20.18
C VAL A 230 21.87 13.40 -18.98
N MET A 231 21.33 14.62 -19.10
CA MET A 231 21.33 15.60 -18.03
C MET A 231 19.93 15.76 -17.44
N LEU A 232 19.83 15.71 -16.11
CA LEU A 232 18.58 15.93 -15.40
C LEU A 232 18.50 17.38 -14.90
N ILE A 233 17.39 18.04 -15.16
CA ILE A 233 17.08 19.38 -14.64
C ILE A 233 15.70 19.34 -14.01
N GLY A 234 15.58 19.73 -12.74
CA GLY A 234 14.31 19.89 -12.05
C GLY A 234 14.03 21.36 -11.79
N SER A 235 12.77 21.78 -11.81
CA SER A 235 12.34 23.10 -11.31
C SER A 235 11.34 22.97 -10.17
N THR A 236 11.44 23.90 -9.22
CA THR A 236 10.48 24.02 -8.12
C THR A 236 10.17 25.47 -7.78
N ASN A 237 8.93 25.73 -7.36
CA ASN A 237 8.56 26.99 -6.74
C ASN A 237 8.58 26.90 -5.20
N ARG A 238 8.57 25.69 -4.63
CA ARG A 238 8.51 25.43 -3.18
C ARG A 238 9.59 24.46 -2.74
N PRO A 239 10.84 24.93 -2.53
CA PRO A 239 11.94 24.06 -2.12
C PRO A 239 11.75 23.44 -0.73
N ASP A 240 10.92 24.05 0.13
CA ASP A 240 10.57 23.57 1.47
C ASP A 240 9.82 22.24 1.49
N LEU A 241 9.13 21.91 0.38
CA LEU A 241 8.35 20.67 0.25
C LEU A 241 9.15 19.51 -0.33
N ILE A 242 10.35 19.74 -0.83
CA ILE A 242 11.17 18.70 -1.46
C ILE A 242 11.73 17.76 -0.38
N ASP A 243 11.72 16.46 -0.67
CA ASP A 243 12.36 15.43 0.16
C ASP A 243 13.89 15.59 0.10
N GLU A 244 14.53 15.65 1.26
CA GLU A 244 15.99 15.70 1.43
C GLU A 244 16.70 14.53 0.70
N ALA A 245 16.02 13.40 0.49
CA ALA A 245 16.55 12.28 -0.27
C ALA A 245 16.96 12.66 -1.71
N LEU A 246 16.29 13.64 -2.34
CA LEU A 246 16.62 14.10 -3.69
C LEU A 246 17.85 15.01 -3.74
N LEU A 247 18.11 15.73 -2.64
CA LEU A 247 19.23 16.67 -2.51
C LEU A 247 20.54 15.97 -2.13
N ARG A 248 20.51 14.65 -1.93
CA ARG A 248 21.70 13.87 -1.61
C ARG A 248 22.69 13.84 -2.79
N PRO A 249 24.01 13.88 -2.52
CA PRO A 249 25.03 13.77 -3.55
C PRO A 249 24.89 12.51 -4.42
N GLY A 250 24.93 12.68 -5.74
CA GLY A 250 24.65 11.69 -6.77
C GLY A 250 23.31 11.87 -7.50
N ARG A 251 22.46 12.83 -7.08
CA ARG A 251 21.12 13.09 -7.63
C ARG A 251 21.02 14.55 -8.08
N PHE A 252 20.34 15.43 -7.33
CA PHE A 252 20.36 16.87 -7.58
C PHE A 252 21.52 17.53 -6.85
N ASP A 253 22.69 17.45 -7.47
CA ASP A 253 23.96 17.90 -6.89
C ASP A 253 24.13 19.43 -6.93
N LYS A 254 23.48 20.10 -7.89
CA LYS A 254 23.62 21.55 -8.06
C LYS A 254 22.29 22.27 -7.91
N LEU A 255 22.18 23.06 -6.85
CA LEU A 255 21.08 23.97 -6.58
C LEU A 255 21.38 25.35 -7.20
N ILE A 256 20.49 25.86 -8.04
CA ILE A 256 20.61 27.19 -8.65
C ILE A 256 19.36 28.01 -8.32
N TYR A 257 19.58 29.12 -7.59
CA TYR A 257 18.53 30.09 -7.29
C TYR A 257 18.26 30.99 -8.49
N VAL A 258 17.00 31.07 -8.91
CA VAL A 258 16.51 31.96 -9.96
C VAL A 258 15.60 33.00 -9.33
N GLY A 259 16.22 34.09 -8.86
CA GLY A 259 15.54 35.20 -8.22
C GLY A 259 14.86 36.18 -9.19
N PRO A 260 14.15 37.18 -8.67
CA PRO A 260 13.62 38.28 -9.45
C PRO A 260 14.77 39.11 -10.08
N PRO A 261 14.57 39.70 -11.27
CA PRO A 261 15.60 40.44 -11.97
C PRO A 261 16.01 41.72 -11.23
N THR A 262 17.32 42.00 -11.21
CA THR A 262 17.89 43.24 -10.67
C THR A 262 17.52 44.45 -11.54
N ASP A 263 17.62 45.67 -11.01
CA ASP A 263 17.20 46.91 -11.70
C ASP A 263 17.87 47.08 -13.08
N ASN A 264 19.15 46.72 -13.18
CA ASN A 264 19.90 46.73 -14.44
C ASN A 264 19.36 45.67 -15.42
N GLU A 265 19.06 44.46 -14.93
CA GLU A 265 18.49 43.39 -15.74
C GLU A 265 17.06 43.73 -16.22
N ARG A 266 16.25 44.39 -15.37
CA ARG A 266 14.90 44.86 -15.74
C ARG A 266 14.97 45.87 -16.89
N MET A 267 15.98 46.75 -16.90
CA MET A 267 16.21 47.68 -18.00
C MET A 267 16.51 46.94 -19.31
N GLU A 268 17.42 45.97 -19.29
CA GLU A 268 17.78 45.18 -20.48
C GLU A 268 16.59 44.37 -21.03
N ILE A 269 15.82 43.76 -20.12
CA ILE A 269 14.62 43.00 -20.45
C ILE A 269 13.57 43.90 -21.12
N ALA A 270 13.26 45.06 -20.52
CA ALA A 270 12.27 45.99 -21.04
C ALA A 270 12.67 46.52 -22.42
N LYS A 271 13.95 46.86 -22.61
CA LYS A 271 14.51 47.28 -23.91
C LYS A 271 14.31 46.21 -24.98
N LYS A 272 14.70 44.96 -24.71
CA LYS A 272 14.52 43.84 -25.67
C LYS A 272 13.06 43.59 -26.01
N LEU A 273 12.18 43.53 -25.01
CA LEU A 273 10.76 43.21 -25.21
C LEU A 273 10.03 44.29 -26.02
N LEU A 274 10.34 45.58 -25.80
CA LEU A 274 9.70 46.67 -26.54
C LEU A 274 10.26 46.81 -27.96
N GLN A 275 11.55 46.57 -28.17
CA GLN A 275 12.17 46.52 -29.51
C GLN A 275 11.59 45.42 -30.40
N GLN A 276 11.35 44.21 -29.85
CA GLN A 276 10.66 43.12 -30.58
C GLN A 276 9.24 43.50 -31.02
N GLY A 277 8.62 44.50 -30.39
CA GLY A 277 7.29 45.00 -30.75
C GLY A 277 7.29 46.15 -31.77
N GLY A 278 8.44 46.54 -32.32
CA GLY A 278 8.53 47.63 -33.31
C GLY A 278 8.34 49.04 -32.75
N ILE A 279 8.45 49.23 -31.43
CA ILE A 279 8.42 50.56 -30.79
C ILE A 279 9.87 51.07 -30.69
N GLU A 280 10.28 51.90 -31.65
CA GLU A 280 11.60 52.53 -31.66
C GLU A 280 11.52 53.98 -31.14
N GLY A 281 12.36 54.33 -30.14
CA GLY A 281 12.57 55.73 -29.74
C GLY A 281 12.14 56.16 -28.34
N LEU A 282 12.01 55.23 -27.37
CA LEU A 282 11.91 55.61 -25.95
C LEU A 282 13.25 56.18 -25.43
N SER A 283 13.20 57.32 -24.77
CA SER A 283 14.32 57.95 -24.08
C SER A 283 14.72 57.13 -22.83
N ASP A 284 16.01 57.14 -22.44
CA ASP A 284 16.47 56.44 -21.24
C ASP A 284 15.71 56.87 -19.96
N ILE A 285 15.13 58.07 -19.96
CA ILE A 285 14.30 58.63 -18.88
C ILE A 285 12.98 57.85 -18.72
N GLU A 286 12.37 57.40 -19.81
CA GLU A 286 11.10 56.63 -19.79
C GLU A 286 11.34 55.20 -19.30
N TYR A 287 12.46 54.59 -19.67
CA TYR A 287 12.89 53.32 -19.08
C TYR A 287 13.17 53.46 -17.57
N GLN A 288 13.78 54.58 -17.15
CA GLN A 288 14.03 54.85 -15.74
C GLN A 288 12.72 55.02 -14.93
N LYS A 289 11.67 55.60 -15.52
CA LYS A 289 10.34 55.67 -14.89
C LYS A 289 9.72 54.29 -14.68
N ILE A 290 9.81 53.40 -15.68
CA ILE A 290 9.34 52.01 -15.57
C ILE A 290 10.09 51.27 -14.45
N ILE A 291 11.41 51.51 -14.31
CA ILE A 291 12.22 50.89 -13.25
C ILE A 291 11.86 51.44 -11.87
N THR A 292 11.61 52.75 -11.76
CA THR A 292 11.22 53.39 -10.50
C THR A 292 9.85 52.90 -10.03
N ALA A 293 8.89 52.74 -10.95
CA ALA A 293 7.56 52.18 -10.66
C ALA A 293 7.59 50.67 -10.35
N THR A 294 8.63 49.96 -10.79
CA THR A 294 8.85 48.53 -10.51
C THR A 294 9.93 48.27 -9.45
N SER A 295 10.27 49.29 -8.65
CA SER A 295 11.28 49.20 -7.60
C SER A 295 10.82 48.34 -6.41
N GLY A 296 11.76 47.70 -5.71
CA GLY A 296 11.48 46.86 -4.53
C GLY A 296 11.66 45.34 -4.71
N GLY A 297 12.28 44.86 -5.80
CA GLY A 297 12.63 43.43 -5.98
C GLY A 297 11.44 42.47 -6.11
N CYS A 298 10.20 42.98 -6.08
CA CYS A 298 8.96 42.20 -6.09
C CYS A 298 8.38 41.98 -7.49
N CYS A 299 8.99 42.56 -8.53
CA CYS A 299 8.52 42.44 -9.91
C CYS A 299 9.14 41.20 -10.59
N THR A 300 8.31 40.26 -11.03
CA THR A 300 8.78 39.07 -11.76
C THR A 300 8.99 39.35 -13.25
N MET A 301 9.66 38.44 -13.96
CA MET A 301 9.79 38.49 -15.42
C MET A 301 8.41 38.44 -16.11
N ALA A 302 7.48 37.64 -15.59
CA ALA A 302 6.11 37.57 -16.09
C ALA A 302 5.35 38.89 -15.93
N ASP A 303 5.57 39.61 -14.84
CA ASP A 303 4.94 40.92 -14.60
C ASP A 303 5.48 41.98 -15.57
N LEU A 304 6.79 41.98 -15.84
CA LEU A 304 7.38 42.84 -16.88
C LEU A 304 6.84 42.51 -18.27
N HIS A 305 6.66 41.23 -18.59
CA HIS A 305 6.09 40.80 -19.87
C HIS A 305 4.63 41.26 -20.01
N LYS A 306 3.82 41.13 -18.95
CA LYS A 306 2.45 41.66 -18.91
C LYS A 306 2.44 43.17 -19.10
N LEU A 307 3.29 43.91 -18.39
CA LEU A 307 3.40 45.36 -18.49
C LEU A 307 3.74 45.80 -19.92
N CYS A 308 4.77 45.21 -20.53
CA CYS A 308 5.16 45.47 -21.92
C CYS A 308 4.06 45.10 -22.91
N THR A 309 3.31 44.02 -22.66
CA THR A 309 2.18 43.61 -23.52
C THR A 309 1.02 44.59 -23.43
N VAL A 310 0.70 45.09 -22.23
CA VAL A 310 -0.34 46.12 -22.02
C VAL A 310 0.05 47.42 -22.72
N ILE A 311 1.32 47.83 -22.63
CA ILE A 311 1.86 48.99 -23.35
C ILE A 311 1.69 48.80 -24.87
N LYS A 312 2.11 47.65 -25.42
CA LYS A 312 1.95 47.33 -26.85
C LYS A 312 0.48 47.32 -27.29
N MET A 313 -0.41 46.72 -26.50
CA MET A 313 -1.84 46.64 -26.83
C MET A 313 -2.54 47.99 -26.78
N ASN A 314 -2.16 48.87 -25.84
CA ASN A 314 -2.70 50.22 -25.78
C ASN A 314 -2.20 51.08 -26.93
N GLU A 315 -0.94 50.92 -27.35
CA GLU A 315 -0.42 51.59 -28.53
C GLU A 315 -1.10 51.09 -29.82
N PHE A 316 -1.27 49.78 -29.95
CA PHE A 316 -2.01 49.17 -31.07
C PHE A 316 -3.47 49.64 -31.13
N LYS A 317 -4.16 49.74 -29.99
CA LYS A 317 -5.52 50.31 -29.91
C LYS A 317 -5.58 51.77 -30.37
N LYS A 318 -4.54 52.56 -30.11
CA LYS A 318 -4.45 53.95 -30.60
C LYS A 318 -4.25 54.00 -32.11
N GLN A 319 -3.38 53.14 -32.66
CA GLN A 319 -3.15 53.03 -34.10
C GLN A 319 -4.44 52.65 -34.86
N LEU A 320 -5.23 51.70 -34.33
CA LEU A 320 -6.53 51.34 -34.89
C LEU A 320 -7.55 52.49 -34.87
N LYS A 321 -7.63 53.24 -33.76
CA LYS A 321 -8.51 54.42 -33.69
C LYS A 321 -8.12 55.52 -34.68
N TYR A 322 -6.84 55.58 -35.08
CA TYR A 322 -6.34 56.53 -36.06
C TYR A 322 -6.60 56.08 -37.52
N SER A 323 -6.73 54.78 -37.78
CA SER A 323 -7.03 54.25 -39.12
C SER A 323 -8.51 54.36 -39.53
N ASP A 324 -9.42 54.52 -38.56
CA ASP A 324 -10.87 54.61 -38.80
C ASP A 324 -11.41 56.07 -38.93
N GLY A 325 -10.53 57.08 -38.95
CA GLY A 325 -10.88 58.49 -39.16
C GLY A 325 -10.94 58.91 -40.65
N PRO A 326 -11.72 59.94 -41.03
CA PRO A 326 -11.87 60.34 -42.43
C PRO A 326 -10.56 60.88 -43.02
N GLU A 327 -10.32 60.54 -44.29
CA GLU A 327 -9.13 60.90 -45.07
C GLU A 327 -8.83 62.41 -45.04
N ASN A 328 -7.90 62.85 -44.21
CA ASN A 328 -7.06 64.02 -44.45
C ASN A 328 -5.87 64.02 -43.48
N GLY A 329 -4.66 63.80 -44.02
CA GLY A 329 -3.39 63.93 -43.29
C GLY A 329 -2.57 62.65 -43.19
N LYS A 330 -2.13 62.08 -44.32
CA LYS A 330 -1.03 61.10 -44.35
C LYS A 330 0.31 61.85 -44.30
N GLU A 331 0.70 62.32 -43.11
CA GLU A 331 2.09 62.65 -42.82
C GLU A 331 2.50 61.93 -41.52
N GLY A 332 3.70 61.36 -41.54
CA GLY A 332 4.12 60.23 -40.72
C GLY A 332 3.79 60.34 -39.23
N ALA A 333 2.98 59.39 -38.75
CA ALA A 333 2.83 59.13 -37.32
C ALA A 333 4.20 58.71 -36.77
N SER A 334 4.90 59.65 -36.13
CA SER A 334 6.10 59.35 -35.35
C SER A 334 5.73 58.31 -34.29
N ASN A 335 6.49 57.23 -34.24
CA ASN A 335 6.32 56.05 -33.40
C ASN A 335 6.63 56.34 -31.91
N ARG A 336 6.22 57.51 -31.40
CA ARG A 336 6.65 58.08 -30.12
C ARG A 336 5.53 57.94 -29.08
N MET A 337 5.81 57.20 -28.01
CA MET A 337 4.88 56.94 -26.92
C MET A 337 4.47 58.24 -26.19
N ASP A 338 3.18 58.37 -25.88
CA ASP A 338 2.66 59.51 -25.09
C ASP A 338 2.85 59.26 -23.58
N ILE A 339 3.52 60.18 -22.88
CA ILE A 339 3.97 60.05 -21.48
C ILE A 339 2.78 59.87 -20.53
N ARG A 340 1.63 60.49 -20.82
CA ARG A 340 0.43 60.43 -19.96
C ARG A 340 -0.18 59.03 -19.90
N THR A 341 -0.14 58.29 -21.01
CA THR A 341 -0.67 56.92 -21.07
C THR A 341 0.24 55.93 -20.36
N LEU A 342 1.55 56.19 -20.34
CA LEU A 342 2.49 55.37 -19.57
C LEU A 342 2.24 55.52 -18.06
N ASP A 343 2.05 56.76 -17.59
CA ASP A 343 1.79 57.02 -16.16
C ASP A 343 0.47 56.37 -15.69
N GLU A 344 -0.59 56.38 -16.50
CA GLU A 344 -1.86 55.68 -16.21
C GLU A 344 -1.71 54.15 -16.09
N ILE A 345 -0.86 53.55 -16.93
CA ILE A 345 -0.60 52.10 -16.89
C ILE A 345 0.22 51.74 -15.65
N LEU A 346 1.20 52.57 -15.28
CA LEU A 346 2.06 52.33 -14.12
C LEU A 346 1.31 52.46 -12.79
N VAL A 347 0.32 53.36 -12.68
CA VAL A 347 -0.52 53.49 -11.46
C VAL A 347 -1.39 52.24 -11.22
N ASN A 348 -1.80 51.55 -12.29
CA ASN A 348 -2.66 50.36 -12.21
C ASN A 348 -1.86 49.05 -12.10
N PHE A 349 -0.53 49.11 -12.16
CA PHE A 349 0.32 47.94 -12.11
C PHE A 349 0.58 47.51 -10.66
N GLN A 350 0.29 46.25 -10.34
CA GLN A 350 0.63 45.65 -9.05
C GLN A 350 1.63 44.50 -9.23
N PRO A 351 2.71 44.44 -8.42
CA PRO A 351 3.67 43.35 -8.46
C PRO A 351 3.06 42.05 -7.91
N SER A 352 3.46 40.90 -8.45
CA SER A 352 2.92 39.60 -8.04
C SER A 352 3.59 39.02 -6.78
N LEU A 353 4.78 39.51 -6.38
CA LEU A 353 5.48 39.04 -5.19
C LEU A 353 5.33 40.00 -4.01
N SER A 354 5.34 39.46 -2.79
CA SER A 354 5.47 40.22 -1.55
C SER A 354 6.91 40.18 -1.03
N GLU A 355 7.34 41.20 -0.29
CA GLU A 355 8.67 41.24 0.33
C GLU A 355 8.93 40.04 1.26
N GLN A 356 7.90 39.56 1.95
CA GLN A 356 7.97 38.36 2.79
C GLN A 356 8.34 37.11 1.96
N MET A 357 7.75 36.94 0.77
CA MET A 357 8.10 35.80 -0.10
C MET A 357 9.53 35.90 -0.62
N VAL A 358 10.05 37.10 -0.90
CA VAL A 358 11.44 37.28 -1.32
C VAL A 358 12.41 36.90 -0.19
N SER A 359 12.15 37.37 1.04
CA SER A 359 12.96 37.03 2.21
C SER A 359 12.97 35.52 2.50
N PHE A 360 11.85 34.83 2.28
CA PHE A 360 11.76 33.38 2.43
C PHE A 360 12.76 32.64 1.52
N TYR A 361 12.85 33.00 0.25
CA TYR A 361 13.78 32.34 -0.68
C TYR A 361 15.25 32.68 -0.37
N GLU A 362 15.54 33.89 0.10
CA GLU A 362 16.90 34.30 0.50
C GLU A 362 17.37 33.58 1.77
N ASP A 363 16.48 33.37 2.75
CA ASP A 363 16.81 32.63 3.96
C ASP A 363 16.98 31.14 3.70
N GLN A 364 16.23 30.56 2.76
CA GLN A 364 16.47 29.19 2.28
C GLN A 364 17.85 29.05 1.61
N LEU A 365 18.29 30.04 0.83
CA LEU A 365 19.64 30.05 0.25
C LEU A 365 20.73 30.06 1.34
N LYS A 366 20.55 30.84 2.41
CA LYS A 366 21.49 30.89 3.54
C LYS A 366 21.56 29.55 4.29
N ASN A 367 20.42 28.92 4.54
CA ASN A 367 20.34 27.64 5.23
C ASN A 367 21.04 26.52 4.42
N LEU A 368 20.84 26.50 3.10
CA LEU A 368 21.46 25.51 2.22
C LEU A 368 22.96 25.75 2.01
N GLN A 369 23.46 26.98 2.17
CA GLN A 369 24.89 27.29 2.09
C GLN A 369 25.66 27.02 3.39
N GLN A 370 24.99 26.93 4.54
CA GLN A 370 25.62 26.60 5.82
C GLN A 370 25.95 25.10 5.99
N GLU A 371 25.41 24.23 5.13
CA GLU A 371 25.65 22.78 5.17
C GLU A 371 26.85 22.31 4.31
N GLU A 372 27.54 23.18 3.57
CA GLU A 372 28.83 22.82 2.97
C GLU A 372 29.93 22.84 4.05
N PRO A 373 30.55 21.69 4.41
CA PRO A 373 31.63 21.69 5.37
C PRO A 373 32.87 22.29 4.70
N THR A 374 33.18 23.55 5.03
CA THR A 374 34.54 24.07 4.84
C THR A 374 35.47 23.21 5.68
N GLN A 375 36.24 22.36 5.00
CA GLN A 375 37.42 21.72 5.55
C GLN A 375 38.33 22.81 6.12
N ASN A 376 38.34 22.97 7.44
CA ASN A 376 39.52 23.26 8.27
C ASN A 376 39.11 23.46 9.74
N THR A 377 40.05 23.10 10.63
CA THR A 377 40.11 23.33 12.09
C THR A 377 39.42 22.33 13.07
N THR A 378 40.28 21.40 13.53
CA THR A 378 40.56 20.97 14.92
C THR A 378 39.46 20.44 15.85
N VAL A 379 39.66 19.15 16.14
CA VAL A 379 39.14 18.29 17.20
C VAL A 379 39.13 18.92 18.60
N GLY A 380 38.02 18.72 19.31
CA GLY A 380 37.97 18.62 20.77
C GLY A 380 37.29 19.78 21.47
N GLU A 381 35.97 19.65 21.71
CA GLU A 381 35.20 20.19 22.86
C GLU A 381 33.70 20.34 22.52
N LYS A 382 33.01 19.28 22.07
CA LYS A 382 31.52 19.24 22.02
C LYS A 382 30.96 17.82 22.18
N VAL A 383 31.58 16.99 23.03
CA VAL A 383 31.14 15.60 23.27
C VAL A 383 30.43 15.41 24.61
N GLU A 384 30.51 16.35 25.56
CA GLU A 384 29.97 16.10 26.91
C GLU A 384 28.53 16.57 27.19
N GLU A 385 27.93 17.44 26.38
CA GLU A 385 26.53 17.85 26.61
C GLU A 385 25.47 16.95 25.95
N LYS A 386 25.80 16.24 24.86
CA LYS A 386 24.85 15.29 24.22
C LYS A 386 24.74 13.95 24.96
N ALA A 387 25.78 13.55 25.69
CA ALA A 387 25.82 12.25 26.38
C ALA A 387 24.90 12.17 27.61
N VAL A 388 24.46 13.31 28.17
CA VAL A 388 23.55 13.36 29.33
C VAL A 388 22.09 13.28 28.90
N GLU A 389 21.76 13.75 27.69
CA GLU A 389 20.40 13.74 27.15
C GLU A 389 20.06 12.41 26.47
N GLU A 390 21.03 11.80 25.78
CA GLU A 390 20.92 10.43 25.24
C GLU A 390 20.75 9.38 26.34
N LYS A 391 21.41 9.54 27.50
CA LYS A 391 21.20 8.63 28.65
C LYS A 391 19.80 8.75 29.27
N LYS A 392 19.17 9.92 29.20
CA LYS A 392 17.79 10.13 29.68
C LYS A 392 16.76 9.52 28.73
N VAL A 393 16.99 9.60 27.41
CA VAL A 393 16.17 8.96 26.37
C VAL A 393 16.35 7.43 26.39
N GLU A 394 17.58 6.93 26.52
CA GLU A 394 17.86 5.50 26.68
C GLU A 394 17.20 4.89 27.93
N SER A 395 17.10 5.65 29.03
CA SER A 395 16.44 5.16 30.25
C SER A 395 14.92 4.99 30.12
N LYS A 396 14.27 5.77 29.24
CA LYS A 396 12.82 5.64 28.95
C LYS A 396 12.52 4.60 27.87
N GLN A 397 13.48 4.28 27.00
CA GLN A 397 13.30 3.37 25.87
C GLN A 397 13.66 1.90 26.18
N LYS A 398 14.28 1.62 27.34
CA LYS A 398 14.76 0.29 27.75
C LYS A 398 13.71 -0.70 28.27
N SER A 399 12.39 -0.42 28.22
CA SER A 399 11.39 -1.37 28.75
C SER A 399 10.04 -1.47 28.02
N GLY A 400 9.84 -0.80 26.89
CA GLY A 400 8.48 -0.53 26.38
C GLY A 400 7.82 -1.62 25.54
N PHE A 401 8.54 -2.21 24.58
CA PHE A 401 7.89 -2.83 23.41
C PHE A 401 7.31 -4.23 23.64
N PHE A 402 7.75 -4.96 24.68
CA PHE A 402 7.18 -6.26 25.03
C PHE A 402 5.87 -6.18 25.84
N GLU A 403 5.54 -4.99 26.34
CA GLU A 403 4.38 -4.77 27.22
C GLU A 403 3.24 -4.04 26.50
N THR A 404 3.47 -3.60 25.25
CA THR A 404 2.48 -2.87 24.45
C THR A 404 1.48 -3.83 23.81
N TYR A 405 0.21 -3.51 24.00
CA TYR A 405 -0.88 -4.28 23.48
C TYR A 405 -1.01 -4.12 21.96
N PHE A 406 -1.17 -5.24 21.27
CA PHE A 406 -1.49 -5.27 19.85
C PHE A 406 -2.65 -6.23 19.57
N PHE A 407 -3.50 -5.90 18.61
CA PHE A 407 -4.54 -6.80 18.13
C PHE A 407 -3.99 -7.72 17.04
N ASP A 408 -4.38 -9.00 17.05
CA ASP A 408 -4.03 -9.94 16.01
C ASP A 408 -5.14 -10.97 15.75
N LEU A 409 -5.10 -11.57 14.56
CA LEU A 409 -6.03 -12.58 14.09
C LEU A 409 -5.73 -13.98 14.63
N HIS A 410 -4.53 -14.22 15.16
CA HIS A 410 -4.13 -15.52 15.67
C HIS A 410 -4.13 -15.56 17.20
N PRO A 411 -4.51 -16.70 17.79
CA PRO A 411 -4.39 -16.89 19.23
C PRO A 411 -2.93 -16.74 19.72
N PRO A 412 -2.72 -16.39 21.00
CA PRO A 412 -1.47 -15.77 21.43
C PRO A 412 -0.32 -16.73 21.72
N LEU A 413 -0.53 -18.04 21.88
CA LEU A 413 0.48 -18.97 22.43
C LEU A 413 1.80 -18.95 21.65
N ALA A 414 1.73 -19.15 20.34
CA ALA A 414 2.93 -19.20 19.50
C ALA A 414 3.74 -17.89 19.58
N LYS A 415 3.05 -16.75 19.55
CA LYS A 415 3.68 -15.43 19.67
C LYS A 415 4.30 -15.21 21.05
N MET A 416 3.60 -15.61 22.12
CA MET A 416 4.14 -15.55 23.48
C MET A 416 5.37 -16.44 23.63
N LEU A 417 5.43 -17.61 22.98
CA LEU A 417 6.62 -18.47 22.99
C LEU A 417 7.81 -17.79 22.29
N PHE A 418 7.59 -17.17 21.13
CA PHE A 418 8.63 -16.38 20.45
C PHE A 418 9.09 -15.19 21.30
N ALA A 419 8.15 -14.47 21.93
CA ALA A 419 8.47 -13.36 22.82
C ALA A 419 9.25 -13.83 24.05
N LEU A 420 8.90 -14.98 24.64
CA LEU A 420 9.63 -15.58 25.75
C LEU A 420 11.06 -15.94 25.36
N VAL A 421 11.26 -16.59 24.21
CA VAL A 421 12.60 -16.94 23.71
C VAL A 421 13.41 -15.68 23.39
N GLY A 422 12.79 -14.68 22.77
CA GLY A 422 13.41 -13.38 22.54
C GLY A 422 13.89 -12.72 23.82
N LYS A 423 13.02 -12.67 24.85
CA LYS A 423 13.34 -12.10 26.15
C LYS A 423 14.44 -12.87 26.88
N LEU A 424 14.40 -14.21 26.86
CA LEU A 424 15.46 -15.06 27.42
C LEU A 424 16.80 -14.87 26.71
N ALA A 425 16.79 -14.53 25.42
CA ALA A 425 17.97 -14.24 24.62
C ALA A 425 18.41 -12.76 24.69
N GLY A 426 17.79 -11.94 25.54
CA GLY A 426 18.18 -10.55 25.77
C GLY A 426 17.64 -9.55 24.74
N TYR A 427 16.60 -9.91 23.98
CA TYR A 427 15.92 -8.94 23.09
C TYR A 427 15.21 -7.87 23.92
N ASP A 428 15.35 -6.61 23.53
CA ASP A 428 14.77 -5.43 24.18
C ASP A 428 13.48 -4.92 23.50
N GLY A 429 13.19 -5.41 22.29
CA GLY A 429 11.98 -5.09 21.54
C GLY A 429 12.07 -3.80 20.72
N GLN A 430 13.24 -3.16 20.60
CA GLN A 430 13.33 -1.89 19.87
C GLN A 430 13.23 -2.04 18.35
N PHE A 431 13.65 -3.19 17.82
CA PHE A 431 13.64 -3.45 16.39
C PHE A 431 12.24 -3.84 15.88
N ASP A 432 11.63 -3.03 15.04
CA ASP A 432 10.34 -3.36 14.41
C ASP A 432 10.56 -4.26 13.16
N PHE A 433 9.86 -5.39 13.11
CA PHE A 433 9.90 -6.36 12.00
C PHE A 433 8.99 -5.96 10.82
N ALA A 434 8.73 -4.67 10.60
CA ALA A 434 7.74 -4.17 9.64
C ALA A 434 8.08 -4.42 8.17
N LYS A 435 9.36 -4.51 7.79
CA LYS A 435 9.78 -4.68 6.39
C LYS A 435 10.70 -5.88 6.19
N ILE A 436 10.39 -6.66 5.15
CA ILE A 436 11.22 -7.80 4.72
C ILE A 436 12.53 -7.26 4.10
N GLY A 437 13.66 -7.84 4.49
CA GLY A 437 14.97 -7.53 3.90
C GLY A 437 15.85 -6.57 4.72
N LEU A 438 15.35 -6.06 5.85
CA LEU A 438 16.17 -5.33 6.81
C LEU A 438 17.28 -6.23 7.37
N LYS A 439 18.50 -5.70 7.43
CA LYS A 439 19.65 -6.43 8.01
C LYS A 439 19.62 -6.29 9.52
N TYR A 440 19.75 -7.41 10.22
CA TYR A 440 19.81 -7.44 11.68
C TYR A 440 21.11 -6.83 12.22
N ASP A 441 22.19 -6.83 11.42
CA ASP A 441 23.53 -6.39 11.82
C ASP A 441 23.65 -4.86 12.01
N GLU A 442 22.67 -4.10 11.53
CA GLU A 442 22.62 -2.64 11.70
C GLU A 442 22.10 -2.22 13.08
N PHE A 443 21.60 -3.17 13.88
CA PHE A 443 21.02 -2.91 15.20
C PHE A 443 21.70 -3.78 16.26
N GLU A 444 22.26 -3.13 17.30
CA GLU A 444 22.79 -3.85 18.46
C GLU A 444 21.64 -4.60 19.16
N ASN A 445 21.82 -5.90 19.42
CA ASN A 445 20.95 -6.73 20.29
C ASN A 445 19.65 -7.35 19.72
N VAL A 446 19.57 -7.72 18.43
CA VAL A 446 18.45 -8.57 17.93
C VAL A 446 18.83 -10.07 17.89
N PRO A 447 18.36 -10.92 18.82
CA PRO A 447 18.74 -12.34 18.88
C PRO A 447 17.91 -13.20 17.91
N PHE A 448 17.94 -12.88 16.61
CA PHE A 448 17.17 -13.59 15.58
C PHE A 448 17.54 -15.07 15.47
N VAL A 449 18.78 -15.45 15.77
CA VAL A 449 19.23 -16.86 15.78
C VAL A 449 18.52 -17.64 16.89
N ALA A 450 18.44 -17.10 18.10
CA ALA A 450 17.74 -17.74 19.21
C ALA A 450 16.23 -17.86 18.92
N MET A 451 15.63 -16.83 18.32
CA MET A 451 14.23 -16.87 17.91
C MET A 451 13.96 -17.90 16.79
N ARG A 452 14.90 -18.11 15.86
CA ARG A 452 14.83 -19.17 14.83
C ARG A 452 15.10 -20.56 15.39
N LEU A 453 15.80 -20.68 16.51
CA LEU A 453 16.09 -21.96 17.14
C LEU A 453 14.81 -22.66 17.62
N LEU A 454 13.86 -21.92 18.19
CA LEU A 454 12.58 -22.48 18.65
C LEU A 454 11.82 -23.25 17.54
N PRO A 455 11.46 -22.63 16.40
CA PRO A 455 10.74 -23.31 15.34
C PRO A 455 11.58 -24.41 14.68
N ALA A 456 12.92 -24.27 14.66
CA ALA A 456 13.81 -25.32 14.17
C ALA A 456 13.82 -26.56 15.08
N ILE A 457 13.83 -26.38 16.41
CA ILE A 457 13.71 -27.48 17.38
C ILE A 457 12.34 -28.15 17.23
N LEU A 458 11.25 -27.37 17.22
CA LEU A 458 9.89 -27.91 17.07
C LEU A 458 9.73 -28.66 15.75
N GLY A 459 10.24 -28.10 14.65
CA GLY A 459 10.29 -28.75 13.34
C GLY A 459 11.08 -30.06 13.37
N SER A 460 12.25 -30.07 13.99
CA SER A 460 13.09 -31.28 14.11
C SER A 460 12.40 -32.37 14.93
N LEU A 461 11.66 -32.02 15.99
CA LEU A 461 10.92 -32.96 16.82
C LEU A 461 9.71 -33.59 16.10
N THR A 462 9.22 -32.99 15.00
CA THR A 462 8.15 -33.61 14.19
C THR A 462 8.59 -34.92 13.54
N VAL A 463 9.89 -35.09 13.28
CA VAL A 463 10.47 -36.29 12.66
C VAL A 463 10.36 -37.52 13.59
N PRO A 464 10.89 -37.50 14.84
CA PRO A 464 10.71 -38.61 15.76
C PRO A 464 9.24 -38.81 16.16
N GLY A 465 8.44 -37.73 16.24
CA GLY A 465 6.99 -37.85 16.46
C GLY A 465 6.29 -38.65 15.35
N SER A 466 6.69 -38.44 14.10
CA SER A 466 6.19 -39.20 12.94
C SER A 466 6.60 -40.68 12.98
N TYR A 467 7.83 -40.96 13.40
CA TYR A 467 8.32 -42.34 13.59
C TYR A 467 7.47 -43.06 14.65
N VAL A 468 7.28 -42.45 15.82
CA VAL A 468 6.49 -43.04 16.91
C VAL A 468 5.03 -43.20 16.49
N ALA A 469 4.45 -42.26 15.74
CA ALA A 469 3.09 -42.38 15.22
C ALA A 469 2.94 -43.61 14.30
N LEU A 470 3.85 -43.81 13.33
CA LEU A 470 3.81 -44.98 12.45
C LEU A 470 4.02 -46.30 13.20
N ARG A 471 4.94 -46.33 14.17
CA ARG A 471 5.14 -47.50 15.04
C ARG A 471 3.91 -47.79 15.91
N GLY A 472 3.28 -46.73 16.43
CA GLY A 472 2.04 -46.82 17.19
C GLY A 472 0.87 -47.36 16.37
N LEU A 473 0.81 -47.08 15.06
CA LEU A 473 -0.18 -47.66 14.16
C LEU A 473 0.07 -49.14 13.82
N GLY A 474 1.15 -49.74 14.31
CA GLY A 474 1.49 -51.15 14.12
C GLY A 474 2.43 -51.44 12.94
N TYR A 475 3.00 -50.42 12.31
CA TYR A 475 3.90 -50.62 11.16
C TYR A 475 5.33 -51.04 11.57
N GLY A 476 5.99 -51.78 10.67
CA GLY A 476 7.37 -52.24 10.82
C GLY A 476 8.39 -51.10 10.97
N ILE A 477 9.61 -51.44 11.40
CA ILE A 477 10.67 -50.44 11.61
C ILE A 477 11.03 -49.78 10.27
N ASP A 478 11.16 -50.57 9.21
CA ASP A 478 11.58 -50.08 7.88
C ASP A 478 10.55 -49.12 7.28
N THR A 479 9.26 -49.43 7.44
CA THR A 479 8.13 -48.60 7.02
C THR A 479 8.11 -47.27 7.79
N ALA A 480 8.38 -47.31 9.09
CA ALA A 480 8.46 -46.11 9.94
C ALA A 480 9.69 -45.25 9.62
N LEU A 481 10.84 -45.87 9.33
CA LEU A 481 12.07 -45.18 8.90
C LEU A 481 11.87 -44.49 7.55
N LEU A 482 11.21 -45.13 6.58
CA LEU A 482 10.87 -44.50 5.31
C LEU A 482 10.00 -43.26 5.55
N GLY A 483 8.92 -43.39 6.33
CA GLY A 483 8.03 -42.27 6.64
C GLY A 483 8.73 -41.10 7.32
N CYS A 484 9.55 -41.34 8.35
CA CYS A 484 10.27 -40.26 9.01
C CYS A 484 11.36 -39.64 8.10
N GLY A 485 12.00 -40.45 7.25
CA GLY A 485 12.95 -39.99 6.26
C GLY A 485 12.33 -39.04 5.24
N LEU A 486 11.11 -39.34 4.77
CA LEU A 486 10.38 -38.46 3.85
C LEU A 486 9.97 -37.14 4.51
N VAL A 487 9.56 -37.16 5.79
CA VAL A 487 9.29 -35.92 6.56
C VAL A 487 10.56 -35.09 6.75
N LEU A 488 11.71 -35.75 7.00
CA LEU A 488 13.01 -35.09 7.20
C LEU A 488 13.50 -34.39 5.93
N PHE A 489 13.35 -35.02 4.76
CA PHE A 489 13.79 -34.49 3.46
C PHE A 489 12.68 -33.77 2.68
N GLU A 490 11.77 -33.12 3.39
CA GLU A 490 10.70 -32.31 2.82
C GLU A 490 11.04 -30.81 2.89
N ASN A 491 11.41 -30.22 1.75
CA ASN A 491 11.86 -28.82 1.66
C ASN A 491 10.84 -27.82 2.23
N GLY A 492 9.54 -28.04 2.01
CA GLY A 492 8.49 -27.13 2.47
C GLY A 492 8.42 -27.00 4.00
N LEU A 493 8.54 -28.14 4.70
CA LEU A 493 8.55 -28.21 6.18
C LEU A 493 9.83 -27.62 6.77
N VAL A 494 10.98 -27.80 6.08
CA VAL A 494 12.26 -27.21 6.49
C VAL A 494 12.25 -25.69 6.33
N THR A 495 11.78 -25.15 5.19
CA THR A 495 11.67 -23.69 5.01
C THR A 495 10.80 -23.06 6.09
N GLN A 496 9.71 -23.75 6.44
CA GLN A 496 8.72 -23.28 7.40
C GLN A 496 9.25 -23.30 8.84
N SER A 497 10.01 -24.32 9.23
CA SER A 497 10.64 -24.44 10.56
C SER A 497 11.91 -23.61 10.74
N ARG A 498 12.57 -23.21 9.66
CA ARG A 498 13.77 -22.36 9.68
C ARG A 498 13.49 -20.91 10.05
N LEU A 499 12.31 -20.40 9.68
CA LEU A 499 11.93 -19.00 9.87
C LEU A 499 11.09 -18.82 11.14
N ILE A 500 10.98 -17.58 11.62
CA ILE A 500 10.14 -17.21 12.78
C ILE A 500 8.67 -17.19 12.31
N LEU A 501 8.11 -18.37 12.07
CA LEU A 501 6.75 -18.57 11.56
C LEU A 501 5.91 -19.39 12.55
N LEU A 502 4.64 -18.98 12.71
CA LEU A 502 3.68 -19.60 13.63
C LEU A 502 3.33 -21.04 13.22
N ASP A 503 3.39 -21.36 11.92
CA ASP A 503 2.97 -22.67 11.40
C ASP A 503 3.81 -23.83 11.96
N SER A 504 5.02 -23.57 12.47
CA SER A 504 5.95 -24.60 12.95
C SER A 504 5.43 -25.20 14.24
N THR A 505 4.96 -24.31 15.12
CA THR A 505 4.28 -24.67 16.36
C THR A 505 2.99 -25.43 16.06
N LEU A 506 2.22 -25.01 15.04
CA LEU A 506 0.97 -25.67 14.65
C LEU A 506 1.23 -27.10 14.16
N VAL A 507 2.16 -27.28 13.22
CA VAL A 507 2.51 -28.62 12.69
C VAL A 507 3.03 -29.50 13.81
N PHE A 508 3.94 -28.99 14.66
CA PHE A 508 4.45 -29.72 15.82
C PHE A 508 3.33 -30.24 16.74
N PHE A 509 2.43 -29.36 17.19
CA PHE A 509 1.34 -29.77 18.07
C PHE A 509 0.34 -30.70 17.37
N THR A 510 0.15 -30.58 16.05
CA THR A 510 -0.68 -31.51 15.26
C THR A 510 -0.07 -32.92 15.25
N VAL A 511 1.24 -33.03 14.99
CA VAL A 511 1.97 -34.30 15.02
C VAL A 511 1.92 -34.92 16.42
N PHE A 512 2.25 -34.17 17.46
CA PHE A 512 2.30 -34.68 18.83
C PHE A 512 0.92 -35.00 19.41
N ALA A 513 -0.13 -34.27 19.05
CA ALA A 513 -1.50 -34.62 19.42
C ALA A 513 -1.94 -35.93 18.77
N THR A 514 -1.67 -36.09 17.47
CA THR A 514 -1.98 -37.33 16.74
C THR A 514 -1.19 -38.51 17.29
N MET A 515 0.10 -38.33 17.55
CA MET A 515 0.96 -39.35 18.17
C MET A 515 0.44 -39.74 19.56
N SER A 516 0.16 -38.76 20.42
CA SER A 516 -0.39 -39.02 21.76
C SER A 516 -1.73 -39.74 21.68
N TYR A 517 -2.56 -39.40 20.69
CA TYR A 517 -3.86 -40.04 20.50
C TYR A 517 -3.73 -41.50 20.07
N ILE A 518 -2.81 -41.81 19.15
CA ILE A 518 -2.50 -43.20 18.76
C ILE A 518 -2.02 -44.01 19.97
N LEU A 519 -1.14 -43.44 20.80
CA LEU A 519 -0.66 -44.10 22.01
C LEU A 519 -1.77 -44.28 23.05
N PHE A 520 -2.67 -43.31 23.19
CA PHE A 520 -3.87 -43.44 24.02
C PHE A 520 -4.71 -44.65 23.62
N ILE A 521 -4.95 -44.85 22.31
CA ILE A 521 -5.71 -46.00 21.78
C ILE A 521 -5.00 -47.30 22.13
N ASN A 522 -3.68 -47.39 21.94
CA ASN A 522 -2.91 -48.61 22.19
C ASN A 522 -2.86 -49.01 23.67
N TYR A 523 -2.80 -48.05 24.59
CA TYR A 523 -2.74 -48.32 26.02
C TYR A 523 -4.11 -48.42 26.70
N ARG A 524 -5.20 -48.13 25.98
CA ARG A 524 -6.56 -48.02 26.53
C ARG A 524 -7.00 -49.24 27.33
N ASP A 525 -6.80 -50.43 26.77
CA ASP A 525 -7.29 -51.68 27.34
C ASP A 525 -6.19 -52.45 28.13
N THR A 526 -4.94 -51.96 28.10
CA THR A 526 -3.79 -52.63 28.74
C THR A 526 -3.31 -51.92 30.01
N ASN A 527 -3.25 -50.58 30.02
CA ASN A 527 -2.74 -49.80 31.15
C ASN A 527 -3.50 -48.48 31.30
N ALA A 528 -4.35 -48.41 32.33
CA ALA A 528 -5.20 -47.25 32.60
C ALA A 528 -4.41 -45.96 32.88
N ILE A 529 -3.29 -46.03 33.61
CA ILE A 529 -2.49 -44.84 33.95
C ILE A 529 -1.82 -44.28 32.70
N ALA A 530 -1.21 -45.15 31.89
CA ALA A 530 -0.61 -44.74 30.63
C ALA A 530 -1.66 -44.19 29.65
N SER A 531 -2.83 -44.82 29.57
CA SER A 531 -3.94 -44.32 28.76
C SER A 531 -4.40 -42.93 29.20
N ASP A 532 -4.65 -42.72 30.50
CA ASP A 532 -5.07 -41.42 31.04
C ASP A 532 -3.99 -40.35 30.80
N PHE A 533 -2.70 -40.69 30.95
CA PHE A 533 -1.58 -39.79 30.62
C PHE A 533 -1.59 -39.36 29.15
N TRP A 534 -1.70 -40.32 28.22
CA TRP A 534 -1.71 -40.02 26.79
C TRP A 534 -2.98 -39.26 26.37
N MET A 535 -4.12 -39.54 26.98
CA MET A 535 -5.36 -38.79 26.78
C MET A 535 -5.20 -37.32 27.20
N ILE A 536 -4.62 -37.07 28.38
CA ILE A 536 -4.32 -35.72 28.86
C ILE A 536 -3.30 -35.04 27.93
N SER A 537 -2.24 -35.75 27.53
CA SER A 537 -1.25 -35.24 26.56
C SER A 537 -1.89 -34.85 25.23
N THR A 538 -2.82 -35.65 24.71
CA THR A 538 -3.60 -35.31 23.51
C THR A 538 -4.38 -34.01 23.72
N GLY A 539 -5.10 -33.88 24.83
CA GLY A 539 -5.83 -32.66 25.18
C GLY A 539 -4.92 -31.42 25.26
N VAL A 540 -3.78 -31.53 25.94
CA VAL A 540 -2.80 -30.44 26.05
C VAL A 540 -2.28 -30.03 24.67
N ASN A 541 -1.87 -30.98 23.83
CA ASN A 541 -1.38 -30.67 22.48
C ASN A 541 -2.48 -30.09 21.58
N MET A 542 -3.72 -30.55 21.69
CA MET A 542 -4.87 -29.95 20.99
C MET A 542 -5.09 -28.50 21.43
N ALA A 543 -5.00 -28.23 22.72
CA ALA A 543 -5.10 -26.88 23.28
C ALA A 543 -4.02 -25.97 22.71
N CYS A 544 -2.77 -26.44 22.70
CA CYS A 544 -1.64 -25.69 22.19
C CYS A 544 -1.77 -25.43 20.68
N ALA A 545 -2.21 -26.42 19.89
CA ALA A 545 -2.47 -26.24 18.46
C ALA A 545 -3.51 -25.12 18.21
N LEU A 546 -4.65 -25.18 18.91
CA LEU A 546 -5.71 -24.17 18.83
C LEU A 546 -5.24 -22.79 19.28
N SER A 547 -4.43 -22.74 20.33
CA SER A 547 -3.87 -21.51 20.91
C SER A 547 -2.71 -20.93 20.11
N SER A 548 -2.17 -21.67 19.15
CA SER A 548 -1.23 -21.16 18.14
C SER A 548 -1.96 -20.62 16.91
N LYS A 549 -2.96 -21.35 16.40
CA LYS A 549 -3.75 -20.96 15.22
C LYS A 549 -5.10 -21.64 15.25
N TRP A 550 -6.17 -20.96 14.81
CA TRP A 550 -7.51 -21.57 14.72
C TRP A 550 -7.62 -22.74 13.74
N VAL A 551 -6.64 -22.93 12.85
CA VAL A 551 -6.52 -24.17 12.04
C VAL A 551 -6.42 -25.40 12.95
N GLY A 552 -5.95 -25.26 14.19
CA GLY A 552 -5.98 -26.32 15.21
C GLY A 552 -7.40 -26.84 15.53
N LEU A 553 -8.48 -26.13 15.19
CA LEU A 553 -9.85 -26.67 15.29
C LEU A 553 -10.06 -27.91 14.41
N PHE A 554 -9.32 -28.06 13.32
CA PHE A 554 -9.41 -29.25 12.45
C PHE A 554 -8.87 -30.51 13.13
N LEU A 555 -7.96 -30.35 14.09
CA LEU A 555 -7.52 -31.43 14.95
C LEU A 555 -8.62 -31.87 15.92
N PHE A 556 -9.41 -30.93 16.46
CA PHE A 556 -10.62 -31.25 17.26
C PHE A 556 -11.66 -31.97 16.41
N GLN A 557 -11.86 -31.55 15.17
CA GLN A 557 -12.75 -32.24 14.24
C GLN A 557 -12.27 -33.70 14.00
N MET A 558 -11.00 -33.88 13.67
CA MET A 558 -10.41 -35.20 13.40
C MET A 558 -10.53 -36.13 14.63
N ILE A 559 -10.03 -35.70 15.78
CA ILE A 559 -10.03 -36.51 17.02
C ILE A 559 -11.47 -36.71 17.51
N GLY A 560 -12.34 -35.72 17.35
CA GLY A 560 -13.76 -35.81 17.70
C GLY A 560 -14.50 -36.86 16.87
N VAL A 561 -14.33 -36.87 15.54
CA VAL A 561 -14.93 -37.89 14.66
C VAL A 561 -14.45 -39.28 15.03
N TYR A 562 -13.15 -39.47 15.26
CA TYR A 562 -12.62 -40.78 15.66
C TYR A 562 -13.08 -41.18 17.06
N THR A 563 -13.15 -40.24 18.00
CA THR A 563 -13.65 -40.47 19.35
C THR A 563 -15.11 -40.94 19.34
N ILE A 564 -15.95 -40.32 18.50
CA ILE A 564 -17.35 -40.73 18.30
C ILE A 564 -17.41 -42.13 17.73
N TYR A 565 -16.61 -42.43 16.70
CA TYR A 565 -16.51 -43.78 16.11
C TYR A 565 -16.12 -44.83 17.17
N GLU A 566 -15.12 -44.56 18.00
CA GLU A 566 -14.73 -45.49 19.06
C GLU A 566 -15.78 -45.67 20.15
N LEU A 567 -16.47 -44.60 20.54
CA LEU A 567 -17.56 -44.69 21.51
C LEU A 567 -18.72 -45.52 20.94
N TRP A 568 -18.98 -45.39 19.63
CA TRP A 568 -19.96 -46.22 18.92
C TRP A 568 -19.59 -47.71 18.96
N GLU A 569 -18.34 -48.06 18.65
CA GLU A 569 -17.83 -49.43 18.76
C GLU A 569 -17.91 -49.96 20.21
N MET A 570 -17.59 -49.14 21.20
CA MET A 570 -17.71 -49.51 22.61
C MET A 570 -19.15 -49.74 23.08
N VAL A 571 -20.12 -49.06 22.48
CA VAL A 571 -21.56 -49.30 22.74
C VAL A 571 -22.02 -50.61 22.09
N GLY A 572 -21.44 -50.99 20.96
CA GLY A 572 -21.70 -52.28 20.29
C GLY A 572 -21.13 -53.50 21.02
N ASP A 573 -20.13 -53.30 21.88
CA ASP A 573 -19.49 -54.38 22.67
C ASP A 573 -20.36 -54.79 23.87
N ALA A 574 -21.09 -55.90 23.73
CA ALA A 574 -21.96 -56.46 24.77
C ALA A 574 -21.20 -56.87 26.06
N GLY A 575 -19.86 -56.94 26.04
CA GLY A 575 -19.03 -57.24 27.20
C GLY A 575 -18.81 -56.06 28.14
N ARG A 576 -19.14 -54.83 27.75
CA ARG A 576 -18.86 -53.62 28.55
C ARG A 576 -20.08 -53.16 29.34
N SER A 577 -19.89 -52.87 30.63
CA SER A 577 -20.96 -52.30 31.47
C SER A 577 -21.27 -50.84 31.11
N ALA A 578 -22.54 -50.44 31.23
CA ALA A 578 -22.97 -49.07 30.96
C ALA A 578 -22.22 -48.03 31.81
N ARG A 579 -21.87 -48.38 33.06
CA ARG A 579 -21.06 -47.51 33.95
C ARG A 579 -19.67 -47.26 33.39
N ASN A 580 -19.02 -48.28 32.83
CA ASN A 580 -17.70 -48.13 32.22
C ASN A 580 -17.77 -47.24 30.98
N ILE A 581 -18.81 -47.42 30.15
CA ILE A 581 -19.04 -46.57 28.97
C ILE A 581 -19.24 -45.10 29.38
N MET A 582 -20.11 -44.83 30.36
CA MET A 582 -20.33 -43.47 30.87
C MET A 582 -19.07 -42.84 31.47
N CYS A 583 -18.26 -43.62 32.18
CA CYS A 583 -16.97 -43.14 32.70
C CYS A 583 -16.00 -42.78 31.56
N GLN A 584 -15.95 -43.58 30.49
CA GLN A 584 -15.11 -43.30 29.33
C GLN A 584 -15.58 -42.05 28.57
N ILE A 585 -16.90 -41.87 28.40
CA ILE A 585 -17.48 -40.65 27.83
C ILE A 585 -17.06 -39.42 28.66
N PHE A 586 -17.23 -39.48 29.98
CA PHE A 586 -16.86 -38.37 30.86
C PHE A 586 -15.36 -38.06 30.81
N LYS A 587 -14.51 -39.09 30.88
CA LYS A 587 -13.05 -38.94 30.76
C LYS A 587 -12.66 -38.25 29.45
N ARG A 588 -13.25 -38.63 28.33
CA ARG A 588 -12.98 -38.05 27.00
C ARG A 588 -13.52 -36.63 26.87
N LEU A 589 -14.69 -36.32 27.44
CA LEU A 589 -15.22 -34.96 27.49
C LEU A 589 -14.27 -34.03 28.28
N VAL A 590 -13.81 -34.47 29.45
CA VAL A 590 -12.85 -33.70 30.25
C VAL A 590 -11.49 -33.59 29.54
N GLY A 591 -10.98 -34.70 29.01
CA GLY A 591 -9.67 -34.77 28.36
C GLY A 591 -9.58 -34.00 27.03
N PHE A 592 -10.58 -34.10 26.17
CA PHE A 592 -10.56 -33.53 24.82
C PHE A 592 -11.34 -32.21 24.66
N LEU A 593 -12.15 -31.79 25.63
CA LEU A 593 -12.84 -30.49 25.60
C LEU A 593 -12.56 -29.64 26.85
N GLY A 594 -12.65 -30.22 28.05
CA GLY A 594 -12.42 -29.51 29.31
C GLY A 594 -11.00 -28.96 29.46
N ILE A 595 -9.98 -29.82 29.38
CA ILE A 595 -8.56 -29.44 29.48
C ILE A 595 -8.18 -28.44 28.37
N PRO A 596 -8.51 -28.67 27.09
CA PRO A 596 -8.14 -27.73 26.05
C PRO A 596 -8.79 -26.36 26.20
N PHE A 597 -10.06 -26.30 26.61
CA PHE A 597 -10.73 -25.04 26.88
C PHE A 597 -10.07 -24.26 28.03
N ALA A 598 -9.76 -24.96 29.14
CA ALA A 598 -9.10 -24.35 30.29
C ALA A 598 -7.73 -23.77 29.93
N LEU A 599 -6.93 -24.51 29.15
CA LEU A 599 -5.63 -24.04 28.68
C LEU A 599 -5.74 -22.90 27.67
N TYR A 600 -6.69 -22.96 26.74
CA TYR A 600 -6.96 -21.88 25.80
C TYR A 600 -7.28 -20.56 26.54
N PHE A 601 -8.19 -20.63 27.51
CA PHE A 601 -8.51 -19.48 28.37
C PHE A 601 -7.30 -19.01 29.19
N LEU A 602 -6.51 -19.93 29.75
CA LEU A 602 -5.30 -19.61 30.50
C LEU A 602 -4.29 -18.84 29.65
N PHE A 603 -4.05 -19.25 28.40
CA PHE A 603 -3.11 -18.54 27.52
C PHE A 603 -3.59 -17.13 27.19
N PHE A 604 -4.90 -16.91 27.01
CA PHE A 604 -5.45 -15.56 26.88
C PHE A 604 -5.33 -14.75 28.18
N ALA A 605 -5.57 -15.36 29.34
CA ALA A 605 -5.41 -14.69 30.62
C ALA A 605 -3.95 -14.26 30.85
N ILE A 606 -2.97 -15.10 30.46
CA ILE A 606 -1.54 -14.74 30.47
C ILE A 606 -1.29 -13.60 29.48
N HIS A 607 -1.78 -13.70 28.24
CA HIS A 607 -1.61 -12.69 27.21
C HIS A 607 -2.09 -11.30 27.66
N PHE A 608 -3.31 -11.21 28.22
CA PHE A 608 -3.87 -9.96 28.72
C PHE A 608 -3.11 -9.38 29.92
N LYS A 609 -2.44 -10.22 30.71
CA LYS A 609 -1.64 -9.79 31.86
C LYS A 609 -0.21 -9.37 31.47
N VAL A 610 0.36 -10.01 30.45
CA VAL A 610 1.70 -9.69 29.93
C VAL A 610 1.67 -8.37 29.16
N LEU A 611 0.65 -8.15 28.32
CA LEU A 611 0.46 -6.90 27.58
C LEU A 611 -0.39 -5.94 28.40
N ASN A 612 0.23 -5.13 29.25
CA ASN A 612 -0.45 -4.26 30.22
C ASN A 612 -0.47 -2.77 29.84
N LYS A 613 0.20 -2.38 28.74
CA LYS A 613 0.24 -0.99 28.25
C LYS A 613 -0.42 -0.89 26.89
N MET A 614 -1.12 0.21 26.63
CA MET A 614 -1.57 0.58 25.29
C MET A 614 -0.99 1.94 24.95
N ASP A 615 -0.06 2.00 24.00
CA ASP A 615 0.47 3.28 23.52
C ASP A 615 -0.54 3.98 22.61
N LYS A 616 -1.16 3.22 21.70
CA LYS A 616 -2.19 3.70 20.77
C LYS A 616 -3.40 2.75 20.80
N PRO A 617 -4.62 3.26 21.06
CA PRO A 617 -5.79 2.40 21.14
C PRO A 617 -6.22 1.91 19.75
N ASP A 618 -6.07 0.61 19.50
CA ASP A 618 -6.49 -0.03 18.24
C ASP A 618 -8.01 0.17 18.02
N PRO A 619 -8.46 0.61 16.82
CA PRO A 619 -9.87 0.88 16.56
C PRO A 619 -10.75 -0.37 16.62
N VAL A 620 -10.20 -1.57 16.40
CA VAL A 620 -10.95 -2.83 16.42
C VAL A 620 -11.47 -3.15 17.84
N LEU A 621 -10.70 -2.73 18.86
CA LEU A 621 -11.00 -3.00 20.27
C LEU A 621 -12.22 -2.23 20.76
N SER A 622 -13.07 -2.90 21.56
CA SER A 622 -14.21 -2.25 22.22
C SER A 622 -13.76 -1.22 23.26
N ALA A 623 -14.61 -0.25 23.56
CA ALA A 623 -14.30 0.80 24.54
C ALA A 623 -14.12 0.23 25.97
N GLY A 624 -14.90 -0.79 26.36
CA GLY A 624 -14.71 -1.46 27.65
C GLY A 624 -13.41 -2.28 27.74
N PHE A 625 -12.90 -2.75 26.60
CA PHE A 625 -11.57 -3.35 26.52
C PHE A 625 -10.48 -2.28 26.71
N LYS A 626 -10.58 -1.15 26.02
CA LYS A 626 -9.64 -0.02 26.12
C LYS A 626 -9.59 0.55 27.55
N SER A 627 -10.74 0.65 28.20
CA SER A 627 -10.87 1.08 29.60
C SER A 627 -10.08 0.20 30.57
N ALA A 628 -10.03 -1.12 30.34
CA ALA A 628 -9.26 -2.04 31.19
C ALA A 628 -7.74 -1.77 31.18
N TYR A 629 -7.24 -1.05 30.16
CA TYR A 629 -5.84 -0.69 29.99
C TYR A 629 -5.57 0.81 30.14
N GLY A 630 -6.46 1.55 30.83
CA GLY A 630 -6.25 2.96 31.17
C GLY A 630 -6.72 3.97 30.12
N HIS A 631 -7.30 3.53 29.00
CA HIS A 631 -7.92 4.40 28.00
C HIS A 631 -9.41 4.56 28.28
N ASN A 632 -9.74 5.40 29.27
CA ASN A 632 -11.10 5.75 29.62
C ASN A 632 -11.58 6.95 28.81
N VAL A 633 -12.74 6.82 28.17
CA VAL A 633 -13.47 7.95 27.59
C VAL A 633 -14.37 8.51 28.68
N GLU A 634 -14.03 9.71 29.18
CA GLU A 634 -14.88 10.47 30.08
C GLU A 634 -15.92 11.23 29.25
N THR A 635 -17.20 11.07 29.58
CA THR A 635 -18.33 11.70 28.88
C THR A 635 -19.39 12.13 29.85
N GLN A 636 -20.08 13.23 29.55
CA GLN A 636 -21.30 13.59 30.28
C GLN A 636 -22.39 12.56 29.99
N ARG A 637 -23.09 12.09 31.03
CA ARG A 637 -24.14 11.06 30.90
C ARG A 637 -25.36 11.56 30.16
N GLN A 638 -25.86 12.73 30.55
CA GLN A 638 -27.07 13.33 29.97
C GLN A 638 -26.71 14.11 28.71
N VAL A 639 -27.55 13.98 27.67
CA VAL A 639 -27.36 14.64 26.38
C VAL A 639 -28.49 15.63 26.16
N PHE A 640 -28.13 16.89 25.90
CA PHE A 640 -29.07 18.00 25.69
C PHE A 640 -29.00 18.51 24.25
N PHE A 641 -30.01 19.27 23.84
CA PHE A 641 -29.87 20.08 22.62
C PHE A 641 -28.76 21.13 22.83
N GLY A 642 -27.96 21.36 21.80
CA GLY A 642 -26.74 22.16 21.86
C GLY A 642 -25.49 21.39 22.26
N SER A 643 -25.61 20.15 22.80
CA SER A 643 -24.44 19.33 23.13
C SER A 643 -23.66 18.91 21.88
N MET A 644 -22.33 18.92 22.00
CA MET A 644 -21.40 18.31 21.07
C MET A 644 -21.25 16.82 21.38
N ILE A 645 -21.43 15.98 20.37
CA ILE A 645 -21.43 14.52 20.51
C ILE A 645 -20.56 13.83 19.46
N ARG A 646 -20.08 12.62 19.80
CA ARG A 646 -19.53 11.65 18.84
C ARG A 646 -20.44 10.43 18.78
N LEU A 647 -21.02 10.18 17.60
CA LEU A 647 -21.85 9.00 17.36
C LEU A 647 -20.99 7.83 16.90
N ARG A 648 -21.19 6.66 17.52
CA ARG A 648 -20.55 5.41 17.15
C ARG A 648 -21.58 4.37 16.74
N HIS A 649 -21.24 3.60 15.71
CA HIS A 649 -22.09 2.51 15.25
C HIS A 649 -21.88 1.25 16.10
N THR A 650 -22.97 0.69 16.62
CA THR A 650 -22.93 -0.34 17.68
C THR A 650 -22.48 -1.72 17.20
N ASN A 651 -22.93 -2.14 16.01
CA ASN A 651 -22.72 -3.51 15.54
C ASN A 651 -21.46 -3.70 14.70
N SER A 652 -21.01 -2.64 14.01
CA SER A 652 -19.78 -2.74 13.22
C SER A 652 -18.54 -2.56 14.10
N ASN A 653 -18.63 -1.90 15.25
CA ASN A 653 -17.50 -1.49 16.08
C ASN A 653 -16.37 -0.79 15.29
N LYS A 654 -16.67 -0.35 14.05
CA LYS A 654 -15.70 0.01 12.99
C LYS A 654 -15.62 1.51 12.73
N GLY A 655 -16.36 2.32 13.48
CA GLY A 655 -16.11 3.76 13.44
C GLY A 655 -17.21 4.67 13.94
N TYR A 656 -16.82 5.93 13.96
CA TYR A 656 -17.61 7.09 14.28
C TYR A 656 -18.24 7.67 13.01
N LEU A 657 -19.37 8.32 13.16
CA LEU A 657 -19.93 9.15 12.09
C LEU A 657 -18.96 10.29 11.79
N HIS A 658 -18.46 10.34 10.56
CA HIS A 658 -17.35 11.19 10.17
C HIS A 658 -17.70 12.04 8.95
N SER A 659 -17.23 13.28 8.92
CA SER A 659 -17.35 14.12 7.73
C SER A 659 -16.10 14.98 7.51
N HIS A 660 -15.62 15.05 6.27
CA HIS A 660 -14.45 15.82 5.88
C HIS A 660 -14.77 16.63 4.62
N SER A 661 -13.96 17.63 4.27
CA SER A 661 -14.30 18.64 3.25
C SER A 661 -14.46 18.11 1.81
N HIS A 662 -14.11 16.86 1.53
CA HIS A 662 -14.28 16.24 0.21
C HIS A 662 -15.74 15.94 -0.10
N THR A 663 -16.07 16.00 -1.40
CA THR A 663 -17.41 15.76 -1.92
C THR A 663 -17.50 14.43 -2.66
N TRP A 664 -18.70 13.90 -2.81
CA TRP A 664 -18.91 12.72 -3.64
C TRP A 664 -18.53 12.99 -5.10
N VAL A 665 -17.74 12.11 -5.72
CA VAL A 665 -17.20 12.30 -7.08
C VAL A 665 -18.03 11.55 -8.13
N ASN A 666 -18.78 10.53 -7.72
CA ASN A 666 -19.54 9.67 -8.62
C ASN A 666 -20.62 10.47 -9.38
N GLU A 667 -20.73 10.27 -10.70
CA GLU A 667 -21.71 10.96 -11.55
C GLU A 667 -23.16 10.71 -11.12
N LYS A 668 -23.42 9.57 -10.47
CA LYS A 668 -24.74 9.21 -9.93
C LYS A 668 -25.05 9.79 -8.55
N SER A 669 -24.09 10.50 -7.96
CA SER A 669 -24.17 11.06 -6.60
C SER A 669 -24.38 12.57 -6.63
N SER A 670 -24.80 13.12 -5.49
CA SER A 670 -25.21 14.52 -5.32
C SER A 670 -24.10 15.56 -5.43
N LYS A 671 -22.83 15.12 -5.41
CA LYS A 671 -21.64 15.98 -5.28
C LYS A 671 -21.63 16.83 -4.00
N GLN A 672 -22.42 16.48 -3.00
CA GLN A 672 -22.36 17.07 -1.66
C GLN A 672 -21.20 16.49 -0.83
N GLN A 673 -21.00 17.01 0.38
CA GLN A 673 -19.92 16.57 1.26
C GLN A 673 -20.09 15.10 1.65
N GLN A 674 -18.99 14.35 1.67
CA GLN A 674 -19.01 12.94 2.05
C GLN A 674 -19.26 12.79 3.55
N ILE A 675 -20.15 11.86 3.90
CA ILE A 675 -20.35 11.39 5.27
C ILE A 675 -20.12 9.89 5.27
N THR A 676 -19.23 9.45 6.15
CA THR A 676 -18.69 8.09 6.16
C THR A 676 -18.60 7.57 7.60
N LEU A 677 -18.08 6.35 7.75
CA LEU A 677 -17.65 5.84 9.04
C LEU A 677 -16.13 5.76 9.11
N TYR A 678 -15.55 6.47 10.08
CA TYR A 678 -14.11 6.50 10.33
C TYR A 678 -13.75 5.82 11.66
N PRO A 679 -12.82 4.85 11.69
CA PRO A 679 -12.51 4.06 12.88
C PRO A 679 -11.90 4.81 14.08
N PHE A 680 -11.23 5.94 13.84
CA PHE A 680 -10.47 6.64 14.88
C PHE A 680 -11.20 7.89 15.35
N PRO A 681 -11.09 8.25 16.65
CA PRO A 681 -11.64 9.50 17.15
C PRO A 681 -10.80 10.68 16.64
N ASP A 682 -11.43 11.64 15.97
CA ASP A 682 -10.83 12.90 15.54
C ASP A 682 -11.78 14.10 15.80
N GLY A 683 -11.38 15.29 15.35
CA GLY A 683 -12.23 16.49 15.40
C GLY A 683 -13.41 16.45 14.41
N ASN A 684 -13.24 15.74 13.29
CA ASN A 684 -14.23 15.57 12.21
C ASN A 684 -15.35 14.56 12.55
N ASN A 685 -15.31 13.99 13.75
CA ASN A 685 -16.35 13.13 14.30
C ASN A 685 -17.29 13.88 15.27
N LEU A 686 -17.08 15.19 15.47
CA LEU A 686 -17.87 16.00 16.38
C LEU A 686 -19.11 16.58 15.69
N TRP A 687 -20.27 16.31 16.28
CA TRP A 687 -21.57 16.75 15.80
C TRP A 687 -22.30 17.51 16.90
N LYS A 688 -22.83 18.70 16.61
CA LYS A 688 -23.69 19.47 17.51
C LYS A 688 -25.15 19.10 17.26
N ILE A 689 -25.91 18.85 18.32
CA ILE A 689 -27.33 18.54 18.24
C ILE A 689 -28.12 19.85 18.17
N GLU A 690 -28.83 20.10 17.08
CA GLU A 690 -29.71 21.27 16.91
C GLU A 690 -31.19 20.88 16.94
N ARG A 691 -32.04 21.86 17.31
CA ARG A 691 -33.50 21.75 17.22
C ARG A 691 -33.97 21.86 15.76
N PRO A 692 -35.16 21.34 15.41
CA PRO A 692 -35.70 21.42 14.05
C PRO A 692 -36.13 22.85 13.66
N LEU A 693 -36.12 23.15 12.35
CA LEU A 693 -36.56 24.45 11.77
C LEU A 693 -37.99 24.80 12.20
N GLY A 694 -38.21 26.06 12.60
CA GLY A 694 -39.53 26.57 12.97
C GLY A 694 -39.96 26.28 14.41
N TYR A 695 -39.07 25.73 15.24
CA TYR A 695 -39.26 25.75 16.70
C TYR A 695 -39.06 27.17 17.21
N ASN A 696 -40.10 28.01 17.07
CA ASN A 696 -40.13 29.29 17.77
C ASN A 696 -40.15 29.01 19.26
N ALA A 697 -39.24 29.64 20.01
CA ALA A 697 -39.34 29.77 21.45
C ALA A 697 -40.70 30.38 21.79
N THR A 698 -41.71 29.55 22.04
CA THR A 698 -43.02 30.06 22.40
C THR A 698 -42.96 30.52 23.86
N ALA A 699 -43.06 31.84 24.00
CA ALA A 699 -43.95 32.52 24.96
C ALA A 699 -43.50 32.77 26.40
N GLU A 700 -42.23 32.63 26.76
CA GLU A 700 -41.66 33.34 27.91
C GLU A 700 -40.28 33.86 27.50
N GLY A 701 -40.05 35.17 27.64
CA GLY A 701 -38.81 35.84 27.26
C GLY A 701 -37.63 35.49 28.16
N THR A 702 -37.28 34.21 28.24
CA THR A 702 -36.03 33.74 28.83
C THR A 702 -35.01 33.58 27.72
N ASN A 703 -33.85 34.21 27.87
CA ASN A 703 -32.71 34.03 26.96
C ASN A 703 -32.49 32.54 26.69
N ASP A 704 -32.47 32.15 25.42
CA ASP A 704 -32.45 30.77 24.92
C ASP A 704 -31.24 29.92 25.40
N ASP A 705 -30.25 30.53 26.05
CA ASP A 705 -29.01 29.89 26.51
C ASP A 705 -29.08 29.25 27.91
N GLU A 706 -30.18 29.41 28.68
CA GLU A 706 -30.21 28.96 30.09
C GLU A 706 -31.01 27.67 30.37
N THR A 707 -31.98 27.26 29.54
CA THR A 707 -32.79 26.05 29.82
C THR A 707 -32.30 24.81 29.06
N LEU A 708 -31.62 23.91 29.76
CA LEU A 708 -31.16 22.61 29.25
C LEU A 708 -32.33 21.65 28.96
N TYR A 709 -32.67 21.42 27.69
CA TYR A 709 -33.69 20.44 27.30
C TYR A 709 -33.05 19.10 26.88
N PRO A 710 -33.32 17.98 27.59
CA PRO A 710 -32.73 16.68 27.29
C PRO A 710 -33.35 16.05 26.04
N VAL A 711 -32.54 15.32 25.26
CA VAL A 711 -33.04 14.64 24.05
C VAL A 711 -33.86 13.41 24.44
N ARG A 712 -35.11 13.34 24.00
CA ARG A 712 -36.07 12.25 24.31
C ARG A 712 -36.38 11.38 23.10
N ASN A 713 -36.96 10.22 23.37
CA ASN A 713 -37.48 9.31 22.34
C ASN A 713 -38.60 9.98 21.53
N GLY A 714 -38.52 9.93 20.21
CA GLY A 714 -39.44 10.58 19.28
C GLY A 714 -39.10 12.04 18.95
N ASP A 715 -38.09 12.62 19.61
CA ASP A 715 -37.66 13.98 19.28
C ASP A 715 -37.02 14.03 17.89
N LYS A 716 -37.33 15.10 17.14
CA LYS A 716 -36.68 15.42 15.88
C LYS A 716 -35.47 16.30 16.17
N LEU A 717 -34.31 15.91 15.66
CA LEU A 717 -33.07 16.64 15.79
C LEU A 717 -32.39 16.83 14.44
N ARG A 718 -31.41 17.74 14.42
CA ARG A 718 -30.47 17.92 13.32
C ARG A 718 -29.07 17.74 13.86
N LEU A 719 -28.18 17.20 13.05
CA LEU A 719 -26.78 17.03 13.41
C LEU A 719 -25.95 17.98 12.56
N LEU A 720 -25.40 19.02 13.19
CA LEU A 720 -24.48 19.96 12.57
C LEU A 720 -23.05 19.47 12.78
N HIS A 721 -22.28 19.30 11.71
CA HIS A 721 -20.87 18.97 11.80
C HIS A 721 -20.07 20.19 12.28
N VAL A 722 -19.32 20.06 13.37
CA VAL A 722 -18.68 21.22 14.03
C VAL A 722 -17.60 21.86 13.14
N SER A 723 -16.80 21.06 12.43
CA SER A 723 -15.65 21.59 11.68
C SER A 723 -16.00 22.17 10.31
N THR A 724 -17.08 21.69 9.66
CA THR A 724 -17.48 22.17 8.32
C THR A 724 -18.82 22.90 8.29
N GLU A 725 -19.51 22.98 9.43
CA GLU A 725 -20.82 23.61 9.60
C GLU A 725 -21.88 23.12 8.61
N LYS A 726 -21.75 21.88 8.15
CA LYS A 726 -22.76 21.24 7.30
C LYS A 726 -23.62 20.29 8.12
N ARG A 727 -24.90 20.19 7.77
CA ARG A 727 -25.83 19.31 8.45
C ARG A 727 -25.84 17.93 7.80
N LEU A 728 -26.06 16.91 8.62
CA LEU A 728 -26.39 15.58 8.14
C LEU A 728 -27.68 15.66 7.32
N HIS A 729 -27.61 15.19 6.08
CA HIS A 729 -28.67 15.33 5.09
C HIS A 729 -28.89 14.01 4.35
N SER A 730 -30.15 13.68 4.03
CA SER A 730 -30.46 12.56 3.15
C SER A 730 -31.56 12.92 2.16
N HIS A 731 -31.37 12.53 0.91
CA HIS A 731 -32.20 12.97 -0.21
C HIS A 731 -32.43 11.80 -1.18
N ASN A 732 -33.33 11.97 -2.15
CA ASN A 732 -33.75 10.90 -3.06
C ASN A 732 -32.73 10.61 -4.18
N VAL A 733 -31.47 10.39 -3.80
CA VAL A 733 -30.36 9.96 -4.66
C VAL A 733 -29.86 8.61 -4.12
N PRO A 734 -29.55 7.63 -4.99
CA PRO A 734 -29.11 6.31 -4.55
C PRO A 734 -27.74 6.36 -3.84
N ALA A 735 -27.54 5.47 -2.87
CA ALA A 735 -26.25 5.32 -2.19
C ALA A 735 -25.08 5.05 -3.17
N PRO A 736 -23.87 5.56 -2.89
CA PRO A 736 -22.77 5.61 -3.86
C PRO A 736 -22.21 4.24 -4.27
N VAL A 737 -22.18 3.27 -3.35
CA VAL A 737 -21.70 1.90 -3.62
C VAL A 737 -22.83 0.89 -3.50
N SER A 738 -23.61 0.98 -2.42
CA SER A 738 -24.71 0.05 -2.15
C SER A 738 -25.98 0.43 -2.90
N THR A 739 -26.00 0.20 -4.20
CA THR A 739 -27.17 0.49 -5.05
C THR A 739 -28.36 -0.46 -4.77
N GLY A 740 -29.59 0.04 -4.90
CA GLY A 740 -30.83 -0.71 -4.70
C GLY A 740 -32.02 0.19 -4.32
N GLN A 741 -33.25 -0.31 -4.49
CA GLN A 741 -34.46 0.42 -4.07
C GLN A 741 -34.49 0.60 -2.54
N GLY A 742 -34.90 1.78 -2.08
CA GLY A 742 -34.98 2.12 -0.66
C GLY A 742 -33.64 2.33 0.04
N LYS A 743 -32.56 2.60 -0.72
CA LYS A 743 -31.23 2.97 -0.21
C LYS A 743 -30.82 4.33 -0.76
N TYR A 744 -30.70 5.30 0.13
CA TYR A 744 -30.50 6.71 -0.19
C TYR A 744 -29.15 7.20 0.31
N GLU A 745 -28.53 8.09 -0.44
CA GLU A 745 -27.29 8.76 -0.09
C GLU A 745 -27.46 9.57 1.21
N VAL A 746 -26.40 9.58 2.02
CA VAL A 746 -26.25 10.45 3.19
C VAL A 746 -25.04 11.35 2.94
N SER A 747 -25.23 12.65 3.12
CA SER A 747 -24.28 13.68 2.73
C SER A 747 -24.33 14.87 3.68
N GLY A 748 -23.27 15.69 3.65
CA GLY A 748 -23.23 16.95 4.37
C GLY A 748 -23.71 18.08 3.47
N TYR A 749 -24.81 18.72 3.87
CA TYR A 749 -25.44 19.81 3.12
C TYR A 749 -25.53 21.10 3.96
N GLY A 750 -25.46 22.24 3.28
CA GLY A 750 -25.51 23.56 3.89
C GLY A 750 -24.24 24.40 3.67
N ALA A 751 -24.34 25.65 4.08
CA ALA A 751 -23.29 26.66 4.07
C ALA A 751 -23.36 27.46 5.37
N HIS A 752 -22.28 28.16 5.73
CA HIS A 752 -22.26 29.03 6.91
C HIS A 752 -23.42 30.03 6.85
N GLY A 753 -24.25 30.07 7.91
CA GLY A 753 -25.43 30.96 7.99
C GLY A 753 -26.68 30.49 7.21
N PHE A 754 -26.65 29.32 6.57
CA PHE A 754 -27.84 28.72 5.96
C PHE A 754 -28.61 27.89 7.01
N GLU A 755 -29.92 28.12 7.17
CA GLU A 755 -30.73 27.45 8.21
C GLU A 755 -31.02 25.97 7.93
N GLY A 756 -30.70 25.46 6.73
CA GLY A 756 -30.96 24.08 6.34
C GLY A 756 -32.34 23.88 5.69
N ASP A 757 -32.70 22.64 5.40
CA ASP A 757 -34.02 22.28 4.87
C ASP A 757 -34.73 21.24 5.74
N SER A 758 -35.86 20.69 5.27
CA SER A 758 -36.61 19.67 6.02
C SER A 758 -35.99 18.27 5.94
N ASN A 759 -35.07 18.03 5.01
CA ASN A 759 -34.34 16.77 4.82
C ASN A 759 -33.13 16.64 5.75
N ASP A 760 -32.88 17.64 6.60
CA ASP A 760 -31.88 17.59 7.67
C ASP A 760 -32.47 17.00 8.97
N ASN A 761 -33.78 16.75 9.03
CA ASN A 761 -34.49 16.35 10.24
C ASN A 761 -34.46 14.81 10.45
N PHE A 762 -33.85 14.36 11.53
CA PHE A 762 -33.83 12.96 11.96
C PHE A 762 -34.56 12.78 13.29
N GLU A 763 -35.51 11.84 13.34
CA GLU A 763 -36.23 11.43 14.55
C GLU A 763 -35.43 10.37 15.30
N VAL A 764 -35.27 10.56 16.61
CA VAL A 764 -34.59 9.59 17.48
C VAL A 764 -35.57 8.52 17.92
N SER A 765 -35.24 7.25 17.67
CA SER A 765 -35.99 6.11 18.17
C SER A 765 -35.09 5.24 19.07
N ILE A 766 -35.35 5.25 20.37
CA ILE A 766 -34.61 4.46 21.36
C ILE A 766 -35.01 2.97 21.25
N LEU A 767 -34.02 2.09 21.08
CA LEU A 767 -34.22 0.64 21.00
C LEU A 767 -34.03 -0.04 22.36
N SER A 768 -32.98 0.35 23.08
CA SER A 768 -32.63 -0.24 24.37
C SER A 768 -31.87 0.78 25.20
N ASN A 769 -32.24 0.91 26.46
CA ASN A 769 -31.50 1.72 27.43
C ASN A 769 -30.99 0.81 28.56
N LYS A 770 -29.67 0.65 28.67
CA LYS A 770 -29.03 -0.18 29.71
C LYS A 770 -28.83 0.64 30.98
N VAL A 771 -29.92 1.14 31.56
CA VAL A 771 -29.90 1.86 32.84
C VAL A 771 -29.82 0.87 33.98
N VAL A 772 -28.93 1.12 34.95
CA VAL A 772 -28.91 0.39 36.23
C VAL A 772 -30.09 0.91 37.05
N PRO A 773 -31.03 0.04 37.49
CA PRO A 773 -32.28 0.50 38.07
C PRO A 773 -32.06 1.16 39.44
N ASN A 774 -32.29 2.47 39.52
CA ASN A 774 -32.81 3.10 40.74
C ASN A 774 -34.35 3.10 40.63
N LYS A 775 -35.02 2.65 41.69
CA LYS A 775 -36.43 2.18 41.62
C LYS A 775 -37.49 3.28 41.46
N ASP A 776 -37.13 4.56 41.60
CA ASP A 776 -38.12 5.64 41.73
C ASP A 776 -38.27 6.56 40.49
N ASP A 777 -37.25 6.67 39.61
CA ASP A 777 -37.25 7.53 38.39
C ASP A 777 -37.19 6.73 37.06
N TYR A 778 -37.54 5.45 37.10
CA TYR A 778 -37.22 4.49 36.03
C TYR A 778 -37.91 4.75 34.67
N GLU A 779 -39.13 5.30 34.65
CA GLU A 779 -39.86 5.53 33.39
C GLU A 779 -39.38 6.78 32.63
N ASP A 780 -39.03 7.85 33.34
CA ASP A 780 -38.54 9.09 32.73
C ASP A 780 -37.13 8.92 32.16
N GLU A 781 -36.23 8.22 32.88
CA GLU A 781 -34.87 7.96 32.38
C GLU A 781 -34.82 7.02 31.17
N LYS A 782 -35.80 6.13 31.01
CA LYS A 782 -35.84 5.18 29.89
C LYS A 782 -36.09 5.89 28.55
N ASN A 783 -36.79 7.02 28.58
CA ASN A 783 -37.17 7.79 27.41
C ASN A 783 -36.13 8.86 27.03
N VAL A 784 -35.08 9.06 27.82
CA VAL A 784 -34.02 10.05 27.57
C VAL A 784 -32.79 9.39 26.96
N VAL A 785 -32.15 10.07 26.01
CA VAL A 785 -30.89 9.63 25.41
C VAL A 785 -29.73 9.90 26.39
N GLN A 786 -29.06 8.84 26.81
CA GLN A 786 -27.87 8.88 27.65
C GLN A 786 -26.65 8.38 26.86
N ALA A 787 -25.50 9.02 27.05
CA ALA A 787 -24.23 8.54 26.50
C ALA A 787 -23.90 7.14 27.04
N ILE A 788 -23.26 6.29 26.23
CA ILE A 788 -22.85 4.90 26.50
C ILE A 788 -24.00 3.90 26.71
N HIS A 789 -25.05 4.26 27.46
CA HIS A 789 -26.11 3.34 27.91
C HIS A 789 -27.25 3.18 26.91
N THR A 790 -27.56 4.23 26.15
CA THR A 790 -28.69 4.23 25.21
C THR A 790 -28.25 3.81 23.81
N GLN A 791 -28.95 2.80 23.28
CA GLN A 791 -28.87 2.38 21.89
C GLN A 791 -30.12 2.86 21.16
N PHE A 792 -29.94 3.66 20.11
CA PHE A 792 -31.03 4.27 19.36
C PHE A 792 -30.77 4.21 17.85
N THR A 793 -31.81 4.46 17.07
CA THR A 793 -31.73 4.61 15.61
C THR A 793 -32.15 6.03 15.23
N LEU A 794 -31.56 6.57 14.17
CA LEU A 794 -31.96 7.85 13.58
C LEU A 794 -32.83 7.59 12.35
N ILE A 795 -34.06 8.11 12.35
CA ILE A 795 -35.05 7.93 11.29
C ILE A 795 -35.19 9.26 10.54
N HIS A 796 -34.86 9.27 9.26
CA HIS A 796 -35.04 10.45 8.42
C HIS A 796 -36.52 10.80 8.28
N SER A 797 -36.91 12.05 8.57
CA SER A 797 -38.32 12.46 8.70
C SER A 797 -39.11 12.32 7.40
N ASN A 798 -38.53 12.76 6.28
CA ASN A 798 -39.24 12.81 4.98
C ASN A 798 -39.23 11.45 4.26
N LEU A 799 -38.05 10.82 4.17
CA LEU A 799 -37.89 9.54 3.45
C LEU A 799 -38.28 8.31 4.29
N ARG A 800 -38.54 8.48 5.59
CA ARG A 800 -38.82 7.39 6.55
C ARG A 800 -37.81 6.25 6.44
N CYS A 801 -36.52 6.59 6.35
CA CYS A 801 -35.42 5.65 6.26
C CYS A 801 -34.51 5.74 7.48
N HIS A 802 -33.87 4.64 7.86
CA HIS A 802 -32.96 4.60 9.00
C HIS A 802 -31.53 4.89 8.56
N LEU A 803 -30.80 5.68 9.35
CA LEU A 803 -29.36 5.86 9.18
C LEU A 803 -28.64 4.53 9.41
N PHE A 804 -28.03 4.01 8.35
CA PHE A 804 -27.51 2.66 8.25
C PHE A 804 -26.02 2.68 7.88
N SER A 805 -25.26 1.71 8.39
CA SER A 805 -23.87 1.51 7.96
C SER A 805 -23.64 0.08 7.46
N SER A 806 -23.03 -0.04 6.29
CA SER A 806 -22.67 -1.33 5.68
C SER A 806 -21.31 -1.82 6.18
N ARG A 807 -20.96 -3.07 5.86
CA ARG A 807 -19.59 -3.58 6.05
C ARG A 807 -18.67 -3.30 4.86
N LYS A 808 -19.21 -2.78 3.76
CA LYS A 808 -18.45 -2.47 2.55
C LYS A 808 -17.61 -1.22 2.76
N ARG A 809 -16.34 -1.30 2.35
CA ARG A 809 -15.47 -0.13 2.24
C ARG A 809 -15.80 0.64 0.97
N LEU A 810 -15.76 1.95 1.07
CA LEU A 810 -15.86 2.85 -0.06
C LEU A 810 -14.58 2.79 -0.90
N PRO A 811 -14.63 3.20 -2.19
CA PRO A 811 -13.44 3.28 -3.04
C PRO A 811 -12.45 4.35 -2.57
N GLU A 812 -11.30 4.41 -3.24
CA GLU A 812 -10.19 5.31 -2.91
C GLU A 812 -10.56 6.80 -2.83
N TYR A 813 -11.51 7.28 -3.67
CA TYR A 813 -11.98 8.67 -3.62
C TYR A 813 -12.67 9.05 -2.29
N ALA A 814 -13.04 8.06 -1.49
CA ALA A 814 -13.62 8.20 -0.16
C ALA A 814 -12.76 7.48 0.90
N PHE A 815 -11.44 7.47 0.67
CA PHE A 815 -10.40 7.09 1.63
C PHE A 815 -10.52 5.68 2.21
N ASN A 816 -11.13 4.73 1.49
CA ASN A 816 -11.42 3.37 1.99
C ASN A 816 -12.19 3.33 3.32
N GLN A 817 -12.92 4.40 3.65
CA GLN A 817 -13.77 4.47 4.84
C GLN A 817 -15.01 3.60 4.64
N THR A 818 -15.79 3.39 5.71
CA THR A 818 -16.99 2.55 5.60
C THR A 818 -18.18 3.38 5.10
N GLU A 819 -19.02 2.78 4.26
CA GLU A 819 -20.20 3.44 3.70
C GLU A 819 -21.30 3.63 4.78
N THR A 820 -21.82 4.86 4.86
CA THR A 820 -23.01 5.23 5.64
C THR A 820 -24.08 5.74 4.68
N PHE A 821 -25.30 5.24 4.79
CA PHE A 821 -26.42 5.59 3.91
C PHE A 821 -27.76 5.43 4.64
N CYS A 822 -28.87 5.90 4.06
CA CYS A 822 -30.19 5.80 4.66
C CYS A 822 -30.99 4.66 4.02
N MET A 823 -31.54 3.74 4.82
CA MET A 823 -32.24 2.55 4.31
C MET A 823 -33.64 2.41 4.89
N SER A 824 -34.68 2.30 4.05
CA SER A 824 -36.07 2.23 4.50
C SER A 824 -36.43 0.90 5.18
N ASN A 825 -35.99 -0.23 4.61
CA ASN A 825 -36.27 -1.55 5.17
C ASN A 825 -34.95 -2.24 5.55
N CYS A 826 -34.51 -2.07 6.80
CA CYS A 826 -33.21 -2.55 7.26
C CYS A 826 -33.32 -3.44 8.50
N HIS A 827 -32.34 -4.33 8.68
CA HIS A 827 -32.17 -5.03 9.94
C HIS A 827 -31.67 -4.05 11.01
N MET A 828 -32.44 -3.86 12.08
CA MET A 828 -32.18 -2.88 13.15
C MET A 828 -30.75 -2.92 13.70
N LYS A 829 -30.13 -4.11 13.75
CA LYS A 829 -28.75 -4.29 14.22
C LYS A 829 -27.73 -3.40 13.47
N HIS A 830 -27.96 -3.08 12.19
CA HIS A 830 -27.05 -2.28 11.36
C HIS A 830 -27.45 -0.80 11.22
N ALA A 831 -28.50 -0.41 11.94
CA ALA A 831 -28.95 0.97 12.06
C ALA A 831 -28.88 1.47 13.51
N THR A 832 -28.24 0.69 14.41
CA THR A 832 -28.15 1.01 15.83
C THR A 832 -26.91 1.83 16.14
N TRP A 833 -27.11 2.99 16.74
CA TRP A 833 -26.08 3.95 17.15
C TRP A 833 -26.12 4.15 18.67
N HIS A 834 -24.99 4.59 19.22
CA HIS A 834 -24.89 5.10 20.57
C HIS A 834 -23.93 6.29 20.60
N ILE A 835 -24.08 7.15 21.60
CA ILE A 835 -23.21 8.30 21.80
C ILE A 835 -22.06 7.85 22.71
N GLU A 836 -20.81 7.96 22.24
CA GLU A 836 -19.63 7.59 23.02
C GLU A 836 -19.06 8.77 23.81
N TYR A 837 -19.17 9.97 23.25
CA TYR A 837 -18.71 11.22 23.86
C TYR A 837 -19.79 12.27 23.73
N ALA A 838 -20.05 12.99 24.81
CA ALA A 838 -20.97 14.12 24.90
C ALA A 838 -20.38 15.20 25.80
N HIS A 839 -20.45 16.45 25.34
CA HIS A 839 -20.07 17.63 26.09
C HIS A 839 -21.02 18.78 25.79
N HIS A 840 -21.42 19.51 26.81
CA HIS A 840 -22.24 20.71 26.73
C HIS A 840 -21.53 21.86 27.45
N ASP A 841 -21.37 23.00 26.77
CA ASP A 841 -20.55 24.12 27.25
C ASP A 841 -21.11 24.76 28.54
N HIS A 842 -22.44 24.79 28.70
CA HIS A 842 -23.13 25.36 29.86
C HIS A 842 -23.24 24.42 31.08
N LEU A 843 -22.77 23.17 30.97
CA LEU A 843 -22.82 22.20 32.06
C LEU A 843 -21.46 22.17 32.78
N GLU A 844 -21.38 22.81 33.94
CA GLU A 844 -20.16 22.81 34.77
C GLU A 844 -19.73 21.38 35.15
N LYS A 845 -18.42 21.13 35.17
CA LYS A 845 -17.84 19.78 35.38
C LYS A 845 -18.22 19.17 36.74
N ASP A 846 -18.47 20.00 37.75
CA ASP A 846 -18.77 19.55 39.12
C ASP A 846 -20.25 19.15 39.29
N VAL A 847 -21.14 19.62 38.41
CA VAL A 847 -22.57 19.28 38.37
C VAL A 847 -22.86 18.17 37.36
N ALA A 848 -22.00 18.00 36.37
CA ALA A 848 -22.13 16.99 35.35
C ALA A 848 -21.88 15.57 35.90
N ASP A 849 -22.83 14.65 35.73
CA ASP A 849 -22.62 13.21 35.95
C ASP A 849 -21.69 12.66 34.85
N ILE A 850 -20.38 12.65 35.12
CA ILE A 850 -19.36 12.14 34.20
C ILE A 850 -19.27 10.62 34.35
N ILE A 851 -19.54 9.92 33.25
CA ILE A 851 -19.47 8.47 33.18
C ILE A 851 -18.38 8.03 32.21
N GLY A 852 -17.96 6.77 32.36
CA GLY A 852 -17.05 6.10 31.43
C GLY A 852 -17.43 4.63 31.29
N TYR A 853 -16.79 3.94 30.34
CA TYR A 853 -16.99 2.50 30.21
C TYR A 853 -16.45 1.77 31.43
N PRO A 854 -17.19 0.80 32.01
CA PRO A 854 -16.64 -0.04 33.06
C PRO A 854 -15.57 -0.96 32.46
N PRO A 855 -14.41 -1.13 33.13
CA PRO A 855 -13.35 -1.97 32.63
C PRO A 855 -13.83 -3.43 32.55
N HIS A 856 -13.52 -4.08 31.43
CA HIS A 856 -13.90 -5.48 31.23
C HIS A 856 -13.16 -6.42 32.20
N SER A 857 -13.88 -7.38 32.79
CA SER A 857 -13.27 -8.50 33.51
C SER A 857 -12.53 -9.43 32.55
N THR A 858 -11.58 -10.26 33.02
CA THR A 858 -10.79 -11.17 32.18
C THR A 858 -11.64 -12.07 31.28
N TRP A 859 -12.77 -12.55 31.77
CA TRP A 859 -13.73 -13.33 30.97
C TRP A 859 -14.36 -12.51 29.85
N LYS A 860 -14.73 -11.26 30.13
CA LYS A 860 -15.32 -10.35 29.15
C LYS A 860 -14.28 -9.88 28.12
N LEU A 861 -13.02 -9.68 28.54
CA LEU A 861 -11.88 -9.44 27.65
C LEU A 861 -11.68 -10.63 26.70
N PHE A 862 -11.70 -11.86 27.22
CA PHE A 862 -11.57 -13.08 26.43
C PHE A 862 -12.66 -13.20 25.36
N LEU A 863 -13.93 -13.03 25.74
CA LEU A 863 -15.05 -13.13 24.81
C LEU A 863 -15.02 -12.02 23.75
N ASP A 864 -14.73 -10.79 24.17
CA ASP A 864 -14.67 -9.64 23.28
C ASP A 864 -13.52 -9.76 22.27
N TYR A 865 -12.32 -10.13 22.72
CA TYR A 865 -11.18 -10.34 21.85
C TYR A 865 -11.44 -11.43 20.81
N ASN A 866 -11.94 -12.60 21.22
CA ASN A 866 -12.27 -13.69 20.29
C ASN A 866 -13.38 -13.32 19.30
N ARG A 867 -14.36 -12.52 19.74
CA ARG A 867 -15.41 -12.01 18.86
C ARG A 867 -14.83 -11.08 17.79
N GLN A 868 -13.88 -10.22 18.18
CA GLN A 868 -13.19 -9.32 17.25
C GLN A 868 -12.27 -10.10 16.29
N MET A 869 -11.53 -11.11 16.78
CA MET A 869 -10.76 -12.02 15.92
C MET A 869 -11.66 -12.64 14.85
N LEU A 870 -12.86 -13.10 15.24
CA LEU A 870 -13.80 -13.74 14.32
C LEU A 870 -14.34 -12.74 13.28
N SER A 871 -14.71 -11.54 13.71
CA SER A 871 -15.19 -10.51 12.77
C SER A 871 -14.11 -10.06 11.80
N THR A 872 -12.89 -9.77 12.28
CA THR A 872 -11.81 -9.28 11.42
C THR A 872 -11.33 -10.37 10.45
N ASN A 873 -11.36 -11.65 10.86
CA ASN A 873 -11.01 -12.76 9.98
C ASN A 873 -12.00 -12.93 8.81
N GLN A 874 -13.28 -12.56 8.98
CA GLN A 874 -14.26 -12.54 7.89
C GLN A 874 -14.04 -11.37 6.91
N ASP A 875 -13.33 -10.32 7.34
CA ASP A 875 -13.12 -9.10 6.56
C ASP A 875 -11.79 -9.09 5.76
N LEU A 876 -10.97 -10.14 5.86
CA LEU A 876 -9.72 -10.31 5.10
C LEU A 876 -9.99 -10.76 3.66
N LEU A 877 -10.64 -9.87 2.91
CA LEU A 877 -10.82 -9.99 1.47
C LEU A 877 -9.78 -9.08 0.80
N GLY A 878 -8.81 -9.68 0.12
CA GLY A 878 -7.82 -8.96 -0.66
C GLY A 878 -7.20 -9.85 -1.73
N ASP A 879 -6.55 -9.21 -2.70
CA ASP A 879 -5.83 -9.87 -3.79
C ASP A 879 -4.33 -9.78 -3.51
N HIS A 880 -3.77 -10.79 -2.84
CA HIS A 880 -2.32 -10.88 -2.66
C HIS A 880 -1.65 -11.66 -3.81
N PRO A 881 -0.55 -11.15 -4.43
CA PRO A 881 0.08 -11.79 -5.60
C PRO A 881 0.58 -13.23 -5.37
N PHE A 882 0.91 -13.57 -4.13
CA PHE A 882 1.38 -14.89 -3.71
C PHE A 882 0.28 -15.76 -3.06
N ALA A 883 -0.97 -15.32 -3.06
CA ALA A 883 -2.08 -16.13 -2.58
C ALA A 883 -2.26 -17.38 -3.47
N SER A 884 -2.66 -18.50 -2.86
CA SER A 884 -2.90 -19.76 -3.55
C SER A 884 -4.15 -20.45 -3.03
N ARG A 885 -4.84 -21.16 -3.92
CA ARG A 885 -6.12 -21.81 -3.62
C ARG A 885 -5.97 -23.31 -3.36
N PRO A 886 -6.87 -23.94 -2.58
CA PRO A 886 -6.78 -25.35 -2.19
C PRO A 886 -6.51 -26.36 -3.33
N PRO A 887 -7.14 -26.24 -4.52
CA PRO A 887 -6.88 -27.19 -5.61
C PRO A 887 -5.45 -27.19 -6.14
N ALA A 888 -4.72 -26.07 -5.95
CA ALA A 888 -3.35 -25.93 -6.41
C ALA A 888 -2.32 -26.60 -5.49
N TRP A 889 -2.68 -26.90 -4.23
CA TRP A 889 -1.74 -27.38 -3.23
C TRP A 889 -1.29 -28.82 -3.46
N PRO A 890 -2.16 -29.83 -3.71
CA PRO A 890 -1.71 -31.22 -3.89
C PRO A 890 -0.83 -31.45 -5.12
N VAL A 891 -0.98 -30.62 -6.16
CA VAL A 891 -0.19 -30.67 -7.39
C VAL A 891 1.09 -29.82 -7.33
N LEU A 892 1.29 -29.06 -6.24
CA LEU A 892 2.40 -28.13 -6.07
C LEU A 892 2.51 -27.15 -7.25
N ARG A 893 1.39 -26.53 -7.65
CA ARG A 893 1.34 -25.69 -8.86
C ARG A 893 2.25 -24.46 -8.74
N ARG A 894 2.32 -23.84 -7.57
CA ARG A 894 3.11 -22.63 -7.31
C ARG A 894 3.54 -22.60 -5.84
N GLY A 895 4.76 -22.17 -5.58
CA GLY A 895 5.27 -21.92 -4.23
C GLY A 895 5.04 -20.47 -3.77
N THR A 896 5.66 -20.09 -2.66
CA THR A 896 5.59 -18.73 -2.11
C THR A 896 6.98 -18.17 -1.85
N ALA A 897 7.29 -16.99 -2.41
CA ALA A 897 8.55 -16.31 -2.18
C ALA A 897 8.56 -15.64 -0.80
N TYR A 898 9.62 -15.84 0.00
CA TYR A 898 9.80 -15.18 1.30
C TYR A 898 10.83 -14.07 1.26
N TRP A 899 11.93 -14.25 0.53
CA TRP A 899 13.03 -13.29 0.49
C TRP A 899 13.88 -13.44 -0.77
N GLY A 900 14.39 -12.34 -1.31
CA GLY A 900 15.35 -12.34 -2.42
C GLY A 900 16.46 -11.33 -2.17
N GLY A 901 17.72 -11.76 -2.33
CA GLY A 901 18.91 -10.92 -2.21
C GLY A 901 19.90 -11.19 -3.34
N THR A 902 21.08 -10.57 -3.30
CA THR A 902 22.11 -10.81 -4.32
C THR A 902 22.75 -12.18 -4.12
N GLY A 903 22.49 -13.10 -5.04
CA GLY A 903 23.03 -14.45 -5.08
C GLY A 903 22.22 -15.51 -4.32
N ALA A 904 21.17 -15.13 -3.58
CA ALA A 904 20.40 -16.06 -2.75
C ALA A 904 18.92 -15.67 -2.66
N VAL A 905 18.05 -16.67 -2.58
CA VAL A 905 16.58 -16.52 -2.48
C VAL A 905 16.05 -17.55 -1.49
N ILE A 906 15.02 -17.18 -0.71
CA ILE A 906 14.20 -18.10 0.05
C ILE A 906 12.85 -18.23 -0.64
N TYR A 907 12.58 -19.41 -1.19
CA TYR A 907 11.33 -19.74 -1.87
C TYR A 907 10.77 -21.01 -1.27
N GLN A 908 9.57 -20.94 -0.71
CA GLN A 908 8.90 -22.08 -0.12
C GLN A 908 8.24 -22.91 -1.20
N LEU A 909 8.91 -24.02 -1.50
CA LEU A 909 8.46 -25.07 -2.40
C LEU A 909 8.68 -26.40 -1.69
N GLY A 910 7.70 -27.29 -1.77
CA GLY A 910 7.83 -28.65 -1.27
C GLY A 910 8.77 -29.49 -2.12
N ASN A 911 9.18 -30.65 -1.62
CA ASN A 911 9.91 -31.64 -2.40
C ASN A 911 8.94 -32.28 -3.41
N PRO A 912 9.06 -32.02 -4.73
CA PRO A 912 8.05 -32.45 -5.69
C PRO A 912 7.88 -33.97 -5.76
N VAL A 913 8.95 -34.74 -5.51
CA VAL A 913 8.90 -36.21 -5.50
C VAL A 913 8.04 -36.70 -4.34
N VAL A 914 8.31 -36.20 -3.13
CA VAL A 914 7.55 -36.55 -1.93
C VAL A 914 6.11 -36.06 -2.05
N TRP A 915 5.92 -34.83 -2.53
CA TRP A 915 4.63 -34.18 -2.61
C TRP A 915 3.67 -34.85 -3.58
N TRP A 916 4.13 -35.17 -4.80
CA TRP A 916 3.29 -35.87 -5.78
C TRP A 916 3.04 -37.32 -5.38
N LEU A 917 4.04 -38.00 -4.80
CA LEU A 917 3.86 -39.35 -4.28
C LEU A 917 2.87 -39.37 -3.10
N ALA A 918 2.88 -38.35 -2.24
CA ALA A 918 1.92 -38.19 -1.14
C ALA A 918 0.48 -38.01 -1.66
N SER A 919 0.30 -37.10 -2.63
CA SER A 919 -1.00 -36.89 -3.28
C SER A 919 -1.52 -38.15 -3.98
N LEU A 920 -0.64 -38.86 -4.69
CA LEU A 920 -0.98 -40.13 -5.34
C LEU A 920 -1.32 -41.22 -4.30
N SER A 921 -0.60 -41.26 -3.18
CA SER A 921 -0.84 -42.22 -2.11
C SER A 921 -2.20 -42.01 -1.45
N ILE A 922 -2.59 -40.76 -1.17
CA ILE A 922 -3.94 -40.45 -0.66
C ILE A 922 -5.02 -40.84 -1.67
N ALA A 923 -4.83 -40.53 -2.96
CA ALA A 923 -5.78 -40.95 -4.00
C ALA A 923 -5.90 -42.48 -4.08
N SER A 924 -4.77 -43.19 -3.97
CA SER A 924 -4.72 -44.66 -3.97
C SER A 924 -5.43 -45.24 -2.75
N VAL A 925 -5.22 -44.68 -1.55
CA VAL A 925 -5.93 -45.07 -0.33
C VAL A 925 -7.45 -44.89 -0.49
N CYS A 926 -7.89 -43.75 -1.00
CA CYS A 926 -9.31 -43.49 -1.23
C CYS A 926 -9.88 -44.50 -2.24
N PHE A 927 -9.18 -44.74 -3.34
CA PHE A 927 -9.58 -45.72 -4.35
C PHE A 927 -9.72 -47.12 -3.76
N LEU A 928 -8.73 -47.56 -2.97
CA LEU A 928 -8.76 -48.86 -2.31
C LEU A 928 -9.90 -48.96 -1.29
N PHE A 929 -10.13 -47.92 -0.49
CA PHE A 929 -11.24 -47.87 0.46
C PHE A 929 -12.61 -47.94 -0.22
N PHE A 930 -12.85 -47.14 -1.26
CA PHE A 930 -14.12 -47.20 -2.01
C PHE A 930 -14.29 -48.52 -2.76
N SER A 931 -13.22 -49.08 -3.31
CA SER A 931 -13.25 -50.39 -3.96
C SER A 931 -13.61 -51.47 -2.95
N ASP A 932 -13.01 -51.45 -1.75
CA ASP A 932 -13.29 -52.38 -0.68
C ASP A 932 -14.74 -52.26 -0.18
N LEU A 933 -15.29 -51.05 -0.05
CA LEU A 933 -16.71 -50.85 0.29
C LEU A 933 -17.66 -51.46 -0.74
N ILE A 934 -17.37 -51.30 -2.03
CA ILE A 934 -18.19 -51.85 -3.13
C ILE A 934 -18.08 -53.38 -3.16
N LEU A 935 -16.86 -53.91 -3.01
CA LEU A 935 -16.59 -55.35 -3.03
C LEU A 935 -17.18 -56.05 -1.80
N SER A 936 -17.08 -55.44 -0.62
CA SER A 936 -17.68 -55.92 0.63
C SER A 936 -19.20 -56.00 0.53
N LYS A 937 -19.86 -55.01 -0.10
CA LYS A 937 -21.31 -55.07 -0.40
C LYS A 937 -21.70 -56.18 -1.38
N ARG A 938 -20.75 -56.67 -2.17
CA ARG A 938 -20.92 -57.80 -3.08
C ARG A 938 -20.46 -59.13 -2.47
N GLU A 939 -20.08 -59.13 -1.19
CA GLU A 939 -19.52 -60.29 -0.48
C GLU A 939 -18.24 -60.85 -1.14
N ILE A 940 -17.53 -60.03 -1.91
CA ILE A 940 -16.26 -60.39 -2.54
C ILE A 940 -15.12 -59.80 -1.71
N TYR A 941 -14.35 -60.65 -1.06
CA TYR A 941 -13.20 -60.24 -0.24
C TYR A 941 -11.89 -60.44 -1.02
N ILE A 942 -11.61 -59.56 -2.00
CA ILE A 942 -10.40 -59.64 -2.85
C ILE A 942 -9.16 -59.19 -2.05
N PHE A 943 -9.25 -58.00 -1.49
CA PHE A 943 -8.26 -57.51 -0.55
C PHE A 943 -8.65 -58.10 0.79
N SER A 944 -7.93 -59.14 1.21
CA SER A 944 -8.03 -59.59 2.58
C SER A 944 -7.35 -58.57 3.51
N LEU A 945 -7.84 -57.34 3.54
CA LEU A 945 -7.56 -56.30 4.55
C LEU A 945 -7.78 -56.81 5.98
N THR A 946 -8.47 -57.95 6.10
CA THR A 946 -8.78 -58.70 7.33
C THR A 946 -7.85 -59.90 7.65
N LYS A 947 -6.87 -60.30 6.81
CA LYS A 947 -5.94 -61.43 7.14
C LYS A 947 -4.47 -61.07 7.30
N SER A 948 -4.00 -59.91 6.86
CA SER A 948 -2.68 -59.41 7.28
C SER A 948 -2.85 -58.49 8.48
N SER A 949 -1.77 -58.22 9.24
CA SER A 949 -1.69 -57.39 10.46
C SER A 949 -2.14 -55.92 10.31
N PHE A 950 -3.16 -55.65 9.51
CA PHE A 950 -3.64 -54.36 9.12
C PHE A 950 -4.91 -54.03 9.93
N SER A 951 -4.89 -52.90 10.64
CA SER A 951 -6.09 -52.35 11.25
C SER A 951 -6.70 -51.35 10.26
N PRO A 952 -7.90 -51.58 9.70
CA PRO A 952 -8.62 -50.61 8.87
C PRO A 952 -8.72 -49.22 9.54
N SER A 953 -8.71 -49.20 10.87
CA SER A 953 -8.70 -48.01 11.70
C SER A 953 -7.45 -47.13 11.52
N SER A 954 -6.30 -47.71 11.11
CA SER A 954 -5.06 -46.95 10.88
C SER A 954 -5.12 -46.08 9.62
N VAL A 955 -5.61 -46.65 8.51
CA VAL A 955 -5.81 -45.91 7.27
C VAL A 955 -6.95 -44.91 7.39
N ALA A 956 -8.03 -45.28 8.08
CA ALA A 956 -9.11 -44.34 8.38
C ALA A 956 -8.59 -43.10 9.13
N LEU A 957 -7.71 -43.26 10.12
CA LEU A 957 -7.13 -42.13 10.86
C LEU A 957 -6.36 -41.16 9.96
N ILE A 958 -5.49 -41.68 9.09
CA ILE A 958 -4.66 -40.88 8.17
C ILE A 958 -5.55 -40.14 7.18
N THR A 959 -6.52 -40.84 6.59
CA THR A 959 -7.42 -40.27 5.58
C THR A 959 -8.37 -39.23 6.17
N ILE A 960 -8.97 -39.51 7.33
CA ILE A 960 -9.79 -38.54 8.07
C ILE A 960 -8.95 -37.34 8.48
N GLY A 961 -7.70 -37.57 8.94
CA GLY A 961 -6.74 -36.52 9.27
C GLY A 961 -6.47 -35.59 8.09
N TYR A 962 -6.16 -36.16 6.91
CA TYR A 962 -5.95 -35.41 5.68
C TYR A 962 -7.17 -34.56 5.31
N PHE A 963 -8.35 -35.16 5.19
CA PHE A 963 -9.54 -34.45 4.74
C PHE A 963 -10.02 -33.40 5.75
N SER A 964 -9.91 -33.68 7.06
CA SER A 964 -10.25 -32.70 8.11
C SER A 964 -9.38 -31.46 8.03
N HIS A 965 -8.10 -31.59 7.63
CA HIS A 965 -7.17 -30.48 7.49
C HIS A 965 -7.12 -29.87 6.08
N TYR A 966 -7.86 -30.42 5.10
CA TYR A 966 -7.85 -29.96 3.72
C TYR A 966 -9.19 -29.39 3.24
N LEU A 967 -10.29 -30.11 3.49
CA LEU A 967 -11.63 -29.73 3.00
C LEU A 967 -12.16 -28.40 3.54
N PRO A 968 -11.98 -28.03 4.83
CA PRO A 968 -12.52 -26.78 5.34
C PRO A 968 -12.02 -25.54 4.59
N PHE A 969 -10.82 -25.59 3.99
CA PHE A 969 -10.27 -24.47 3.23
C PHE A 969 -11.03 -24.18 1.92
N TYR A 970 -11.83 -25.12 1.41
CA TYR A 970 -12.73 -24.88 0.27
C TYR A 970 -13.94 -24.03 0.65
N LEU A 971 -14.34 -24.05 1.91
CA LEU A 971 -15.49 -23.30 2.44
C LEU A 971 -15.09 -21.90 2.94
N MET A 972 -13.80 -21.56 2.84
CA MET A 972 -13.26 -20.29 3.35
C MET A 972 -13.13 -19.26 2.23
N ASP A 973 -13.97 -18.23 2.27
CA ASP A 973 -13.97 -17.10 1.33
C ASP A 973 -12.92 -16.03 1.68
N ARG A 974 -11.73 -16.42 2.18
CA ARG A 974 -10.64 -15.49 2.54
C ARG A 974 -9.36 -15.78 1.76
N GLU A 975 -8.34 -14.94 1.96
CA GLU A 975 -7.00 -15.19 1.43
C GLU A 975 -6.35 -16.44 2.05
N LEU A 976 -5.75 -17.28 1.20
CA LEU A 976 -5.10 -18.52 1.58
C LEU A 976 -3.74 -18.63 0.90
N PHE A 977 -2.86 -19.42 1.52
CA PHE A 977 -1.47 -19.60 1.10
C PHE A 977 -1.07 -21.07 1.22
N LEU A 978 0.00 -21.46 0.53
CA LEU A 978 0.48 -22.85 0.48
C LEU A 978 0.76 -23.43 1.88
N HIS A 979 1.26 -22.62 2.81
CA HIS A 979 1.59 -23.07 4.16
C HIS A 979 0.39 -23.58 4.98
N HIS A 980 -0.85 -23.22 4.59
CA HIS A 980 -2.06 -23.76 5.21
C HIS A 980 -2.22 -25.28 4.98
N TYR A 981 -1.59 -25.82 3.93
CA TYR A 981 -1.65 -27.23 3.59
C TYR A 981 -0.73 -28.11 4.44
N PHE A 982 0.25 -27.57 5.18
CA PHE A 982 1.27 -28.40 5.84
C PHE A 982 0.75 -29.43 6.86
N PRO A 983 -0.25 -29.13 7.70
CA PRO A 983 -0.86 -30.15 8.55
C PRO A 983 -1.45 -31.32 7.73
N ALA A 984 -2.13 -31.03 6.62
CA ALA A 984 -2.65 -32.05 5.71
C ALA A 984 -1.51 -32.77 4.95
N LEU A 985 -0.47 -32.04 4.54
CA LEU A 985 0.70 -32.60 3.90
C LEU A 985 1.34 -33.68 4.77
N TRP A 986 1.49 -33.43 6.07
CA TRP A 986 2.06 -34.41 7.00
C TRP A 986 1.30 -35.75 6.96
N PHE A 987 -0.04 -35.72 7.04
CA PHE A 987 -0.86 -36.94 6.89
C PHE A 987 -0.66 -37.61 5.53
N SER A 988 -0.57 -36.83 4.45
CA SER A 988 -0.34 -37.38 3.11
C SER A 988 1.06 -38.01 2.94
N ILE A 989 2.10 -37.49 3.60
CA ILE A 989 3.44 -38.08 3.60
C ILE A 989 3.40 -39.43 4.33
N LEU A 990 2.69 -39.53 5.46
CA LEU A 990 2.53 -40.81 6.17
C LEU A 990 1.76 -41.86 5.36
N ALA A 991 0.92 -41.44 4.41
CA ALA A 991 0.21 -42.38 3.53
C ALA A 991 1.16 -43.12 2.56
N ILE A 992 2.31 -42.54 2.20
CA ILE A 992 3.28 -43.14 1.27
C ILE A 992 3.79 -44.51 1.75
N PRO A 993 4.44 -44.62 2.93
CA PRO A 993 4.94 -45.90 3.42
C PRO A 993 3.80 -46.90 3.68
N ILE A 994 2.60 -46.44 4.03
CA ILE A 994 1.43 -47.29 4.25
C ILE A 994 0.97 -47.93 2.93
N VAL A 995 0.82 -47.15 1.87
CA VAL A 995 0.47 -47.67 0.54
C VAL A 995 1.56 -48.59 0.00
N ALA A 996 2.82 -48.25 0.22
CA ALA A 996 3.94 -49.08 -0.22
C ALA A 996 3.95 -50.45 0.49
N GLU A 997 3.66 -50.49 1.80
CA GLU A 997 3.51 -51.73 2.57
C GLU A 997 2.27 -52.54 2.09
N LEU A 998 1.15 -51.86 1.85
CA LEU A 998 -0.09 -52.47 1.38
C LEU A 998 0.09 -53.10 -0.02
N ALA A 999 0.72 -52.37 -0.94
CA ALA A 999 1.02 -52.88 -2.28
C ALA A 999 1.99 -54.07 -2.22
N SER A 1000 3.04 -53.99 -1.39
CA SER A 1000 4.02 -55.05 -1.24
C SER A 1000 3.42 -56.34 -0.68
N SER A 1001 2.53 -56.21 0.32
CA SER A 1001 1.83 -57.35 0.92
C SER A 1001 0.79 -57.97 -0.03
N SER A 1002 0.02 -57.15 -0.75
CA SER A 1002 -0.98 -57.63 -1.72
C SER A 1002 -0.35 -58.35 -2.92
N LEU A 1003 0.80 -57.86 -3.40
CA LEU A 1003 1.51 -58.44 -4.54
C LEU A 1003 2.47 -59.58 -4.15
N ARG A 1004 2.51 -59.96 -2.86
CA ARG A 1004 3.42 -60.99 -2.30
C ARG A 1004 4.87 -60.77 -2.71
N VAL A 1005 5.30 -59.51 -2.68
CA VAL A 1005 6.64 -59.09 -3.07
C VAL A 1005 7.68 -59.65 -2.10
N SER A 1006 8.83 -60.09 -2.60
CA SER A 1006 9.93 -60.56 -1.75
C SER A 1006 10.43 -59.42 -0.85
N SER A 1007 10.89 -59.76 0.36
CA SER A 1007 11.44 -58.78 1.30
C SER A 1007 12.52 -57.92 0.64
N THR A 1008 13.42 -58.52 -0.15
CA THR A 1008 14.48 -57.80 -0.86
C THR A 1008 13.93 -56.73 -1.80
N LEU A 1009 12.92 -57.06 -2.63
CA LEU A 1009 12.35 -56.11 -3.58
C LEU A 1009 11.59 -54.97 -2.87
N ARG A 1010 10.94 -55.24 -1.73
CA ARG A 1010 10.31 -54.21 -0.90
C ARG A 1010 11.35 -53.22 -0.34
N HIS A 1011 12.45 -53.73 0.22
CA HIS A 1011 13.51 -52.85 0.72
C HIS A 1011 14.18 -52.05 -0.40
N SER A 1012 14.38 -52.66 -1.58
CA SER A 1012 14.85 -51.94 -2.76
C SER A 1012 13.89 -50.82 -3.16
N LEU A 1013 12.57 -51.05 -3.14
CA LEU A 1013 11.57 -50.01 -3.41
C LEU A 1013 11.65 -48.87 -2.39
N TYR A 1014 11.75 -49.18 -1.09
CA TYR A 1014 11.87 -48.16 -0.05
C TYR A 1014 13.15 -47.33 -0.22
N LEU A 1015 14.26 -47.98 -0.55
CA LEU A 1015 15.53 -47.30 -0.81
C LEU A 1015 15.45 -46.40 -2.05
N ILE A 1016 14.78 -46.83 -3.12
CA ILE A 1016 14.58 -46.03 -4.34
C ILE A 1016 13.76 -44.78 -4.04
N ILE A 1017 12.63 -44.93 -3.31
CA ILE A 1017 11.78 -43.80 -2.93
C ILE A 1017 12.57 -42.80 -2.07
N PHE A 1018 13.31 -43.31 -1.08
CA PHE A 1018 14.13 -42.47 -0.21
C PHE A 1018 15.26 -41.77 -0.97
N ALA A 1019 15.97 -42.47 -1.85
CA ALA A 1019 17.04 -41.89 -2.67
C ALA A 1019 16.52 -40.81 -3.62
N ALA A 1020 15.34 -41.01 -4.22
CA ALA A 1020 14.69 -40.01 -5.06
C ALA A 1020 14.30 -38.75 -4.27
N ALA A 1021 13.75 -38.92 -3.06
CA ALA A 1021 13.43 -37.81 -2.16
C ALA A 1021 14.70 -37.05 -1.75
N LEU A 1022 15.78 -37.75 -1.39
CA LEU A 1022 17.05 -37.14 -1.01
C LEU A 1022 17.69 -36.36 -2.17
N SER A 1023 17.67 -36.92 -3.38
CA SER A 1023 18.17 -36.25 -4.60
C SER A 1023 17.40 -34.95 -4.90
N ALA A 1024 16.07 -35.01 -4.83
CA ALA A 1024 15.23 -33.83 -4.98
C ALA A 1024 15.52 -32.80 -3.88
N PHE A 1025 15.67 -33.21 -2.62
CA PHE A 1025 16.00 -32.32 -1.51
C PHE A 1025 17.29 -31.53 -1.76
N TYR A 1026 18.37 -32.20 -2.20
CA TYR A 1026 19.63 -31.53 -2.54
C TYR A 1026 19.48 -30.57 -3.72
N THR A 1027 18.67 -30.91 -4.72
CA THR A 1027 18.39 -30.05 -5.87
C THR A 1027 17.72 -28.73 -5.44
N PHE A 1028 16.79 -28.79 -4.48
CA PHE A 1028 16.04 -27.63 -3.97
C PHE A 1028 16.62 -27.03 -2.68
N ALA A 1029 17.74 -27.54 -2.18
CA ALA A 1029 18.41 -27.02 -0.99
C ALA A 1029 18.82 -25.53 -1.11
N PRO A 1030 19.29 -25.02 -2.28
CA PRO A 1030 19.68 -23.62 -2.41
C PRO A 1030 18.55 -22.63 -2.11
N ILE A 1031 17.34 -22.91 -2.59
CA ILE A 1031 16.16 -22.06 -2.33
C ILE A 1031 15.55 -22.26 -0.93
N THR A 1032 15.90 -23.36 -0.25
CA THR A 1032 15.43 -23.70 1.10
C THR A 1032 16.30 -23.03 2.18
N TYR A 1033 17.62 -23.12 2.03
CA TYR A 1033 18.60 -22.63 2.99
C TYR A 1033 19.15 -21.23 2.66
N ALA A 1034 18.77 -20.66 1.51
CA ALA A 1034 19.35 -19.45 0.93
C ALA A 1034 20.85 -19.61 0.61
N LEU A 1035 21.21 -20.75 0.00
CA LEU A 1035 22.59 -20.94 -0.50
C LEU A 1035 22.78 -20.21 -1.81
N THR A 1036 24.02 -19.87 -2.14
CA THR A 1036 24.34 -19.23 -3.41
C THR A 1036 24.17 -20.20 -4.58
N PHE A 1037 23.48 -19.76 -5.63
CA PHE A 1037 23.27 -20.56 -6.85
C PHE A 1037 23.48 -19.72 -8.13
N THR A 1038 23.83 -20.40 -9.22
CA THR A 1038 24.01 -19.78 -10.55
C THR A 1038 22.69 -19.68 -11.30
N LYS A 1039 22.61 -18.81 -12.32
CA LYS A 1039 21.44 -18.72 -13.21
C LYS A 1039 21.05 -20.05 -13.86
N GLN A 1040 22.04 -20.86 -14.23
CA GLN A 1040 21.81 -22.19 -14.82
C GLN A 1040 21.21 -23.16 -13.80
N GLN A 1041 21.72 -23.16 -12.57
CA GLN A 1041 21.14 -23.95 -11.49
C GLN A 1041 19.70 -23.51 -11.18
N CYS A 1042 19.43 -22.21 -11.13
CA CYS A 1042 18.07 -21.70 -10.95
C CYS A 1042 17.09 -22.16 -12.04
N ALA A 1043 17.53 -22.12 -13.31
CA ALA A 1043 16.72 -22.62 -14.42
C ALA A 1043 16.45 -24.13 -14.30
N SER A 1044 17.42 -24.91 -13.86
CA SER A 1044 17.25 -26.37 -13.66
C SER A 1044 16.28 -26.74 -12.53
N MET A 1045 16.08 -25.85 -11.55
CA MET A 1045 15.10 -26.05 -10.47
C MET A 1045 13.66 -25.81 -10.93
N LYS A 1046 13.42 -25.12 -12.05
CA LYS A 1046 12.06 -24.84 -12.55
C LYS A 1046 11.48 -26.02 -13.33
N TRP A 1047 11.02 -27.05 -12.63
CA TRP A 1047 10.42 -28.23 -13.27
C TRP A 1047 9.03 -27.95 -13.85
N LEU A 1048 8.28 -27.03 -13.23
CA LEU A 1048 6.99 -26.55 -13.74
C LEU A 1048 7.11 -25.10 -14.23
N PRO A 1049 6.45 -24.72 -15.35
CA PRO A 1049 6.48 -23.36 -15.86
C PRO A 1049 5.79 -22.36 -14.92
N THR A 1050 4.93 -22.85 -14.03
CA THR A 1050 4.22 -22.07 -13.02
C THR A 1050 5.08 -21.74 -11.80
N TRP A 1051 6.27 -22.31 -11.66
CA TRP A 1051 7.20 -22.00 -10.56
C TRP A 1051 7.98 -20.72 -10.86
N ASP A 1052 7.53 -19.64 -10.24
CA ASP A 1052 8.00 -18.27 -10.39
C ASP A 1052 9.22 -17.96 -9.51
N ILE A 1053 10.21 -18.84 -9.51
CA ILE A 1053 11.49 -18.59 -8.82
C ILE A 1053 12.22 -17.46 -9.56
N ASP A 1054 12.54 -16.36 -8.90
CA ASP A 1054 13.23 -15.24 -9.55
C ASP A 1054 14.74 -15.54 -9.70
N CYS A 1055 15.13 -15.91 -10.93
CA CYS A 1055 16.51 -16.23 -11.26
C CYS A 1055 17.39 -14.99 -11.50
N ASN A 1056 16.83 -13.78 -11.46
CA ASN A 1056 17.64 -12.55 -11.56
C ASN A 1056 18.50 -12.33 -10.31
N HIS A 1057 18.07 -12.90 -9.18
CA HIS A 1057 18.82 -12.94 -7.93
C HIS A 1057 19.98 -13.93 -7.94
N ALA A 1058 20.12 -14.79 -8.94
CA ALA A 1058 21.24 -15.73 -9.03
C ALA A 1058 22.56 -15.03 -9.42
N LEU A 1059 23.69 -15.58 -8.97
CA LEU A 1059 25.03 -15.10 -9.31
C LEU A 1059 25.35 -15.26 -10.81
#